data_AF-A0A950IIV1-F1
#
_entry.id   AF-A0A950IIV1-F1
#
_cell.length_a   1.000
_cell.length_b   1.000
_cell.length_c   1.000
_cell.angle_alpha   90.00
_cell.angle_beta   90.00
_cell.angle_gamma   90.00
#
_symmetry.space_group_name_H-M   'P 1'
#
loop_
_entity.id
_entity.type
_entity.pdbx_description
1 polymer ?
#
loop_
_entity_poly.entity_id
_entity_poly.type
_entity_poly.pdbx_seq_one_letter_code
_entity_poly.pdbx_strand_id
1 'polypeptide(L)'
;MLSVILAGCGGAADSVTGLFSQSKHLARDDKTAITDASYQDVVEQLYVAYYGRPADPAGLAYWESVLHAANAPTSIAGLNTVYSTPAIKAIVDSFGNSSESQALYGTGNSSGFINAIYQNILARSTSTDQAGANYWAGLLSNGSMTQAQAALAILAAAAGEPTTSADEQVVANRLAMADVFTGQVSSQNAGGSYSGANANSNARAMLAQVNSNTDATTFAAAAASTLAAIVNQAVFESTALNGGEGAIYGNLPYGGGTMVSGTNFIYAETINALKQSPSTGAQFAMEADASLDSALTVPGEGSSRVLHNGQITLLPGLAQRRVTYVGSDVQVDRLATDGTTVLYSSHFFNYSSLPLSGPMENSPEEMQATVPISQWIVYNNFAANAQWQSGAAYIKKQGMRNGDYYEVSDCTNVASPTYTTGNQPTPCLTGGSLASFFPFSLVDQDNHPNETYFAGDGTISTIQGLTMWVANSPMGPGLSSTQDYRFFVELNGNVYMGYFEKDGTQYYYPNADGTSVNYVITLNQAAVASVQKGIISGASLPGSQAGLATAVSSMSDLFGIGGTGTNGSLSPADLRKHYNVPSSLTGAGQTIAIVDAPGSGNVADDLNTYSQYYGLPQCNSANPCFQHIDLSNGAAIDGTKDWGSEIELDTQMVHAMAPGATIILVTAASSNGSDLQAAVNYAANLPGVTAVSMSFTVSSGFSYAQEAVFAGYQARGWPVFFASSGDSGHQTYAPYPAESQYVTSVGGTRINSVTWNSPSSETAWQYSGGGRSFWVLAPDWQLTTIPVPYLLSNTSSRAVPDVAAVADFKYSAVSVYYKDNWVLMGGTSASAPIWAGISALLGQYLANQNISLSNLVSKTKGGFNGLLYGTVQSPGTGSGFYDITSGTNNLTTSLCALCTAQTGYDDVTGLGTPNVASLFANIAGESLNCKAGVGGGTNGLSFYTTAGSFAYTISNSTASASETSTLNWGVNYNNSSSSSGAYTGSLRARLWAVSTPYSGGTITGYVEGLYTPNFSGQGSQSSNQLDNGYYVANIQSTASGTNAPAGIYCLVATLEEYQASGVYTIVDWATYSSPVIFQ
;
A
#
# COMPACT_ATOMS: atom_id res chain seq x y z
N MET A 1 20.16 5.85 -12.15
CA MET A 1 20.46 4.67 -13.00
C MET A 1 21.63 5.00 -13.93
N LEU A 2 22.88 4.73 -13.50
CA LEU A 2 24.03 4.46 -14.39
C LEU A 2 25.22 3.93 -13.55
N SER A 3 25.01 2.86 -12.78
CA SER A 3 26.09 2.24 -11.98
C SER A 3 25.96 0.72 -11.84
N VAL A 4 25.20 0.06 -12.72
CA VAL A 4 25.14 -1.40 -12.78
C VAL A 4 25.36 -1.80 -14.23
N ILE A 5 26.61 -2.10 -14.58
CA ILE A 5 27.12 -3.07 -15.57
C ILE A 5 28.64 -2.82 -15.61
N LEU A 6 29.40 -3.56 -14.80
CA LEU A 6 30.71 -4.13 -15.14
C LEU A 6 31.19 -5.06 -14.02
N ALA A 7 30.41 -6.11 -13.75
CA ALA A 7 30.85 -7.26 -12.97
C ALA A 7 30.23 -8.50 -13.60
N GLY A 8 30.94 -9.12 -14.56
CA GLY A 8 30.44 -10.30 -15.23
C GLY A 8 31.17 -10.64 -16.53
N CYS A 9 32.46 -10.96 -16.45
CA CYS A 9 33.07 -12.08 -17.19
C CYS A 9 34.53 -12.22 -16.76
N GLY A 10 34.80 -13.24 -15.95
CA GLY A 10 36.16 -13.66 -15.63
C GLY A 10 36.83 -14.33 -16.83
N GLY A 11 38.09 -13.98 -17.08
CA GLY A 11 38.94 -14.60 -18.08
C GLY A 11 40.41 -14.24 -17.86
N ALA A 12 41.12 -15.16 -17.19
CA ALA A 12 42.57 -15.36 -17.13
C ALA A 12 43.49 -14.19 -16.73
N ALA A 13 44.15 -14.39 -15.59
CA ALA A 13 45.39 -13.73 -15.21
C ALA A 13 46.48 -14.02 -16.25
N ASP A 14 46.89 -13.01 -17.01
CA ASP A 14 48.25 -12.78 -17.51
C ASP A 14 48.24 -11.52 -18.40
N SER A 15 48.90 -10.43 -17.94
CA SER A 15 49.38 -9.24 -18.71
C SER A 15 49.28 -7.87 -18.02
N VAL A 16 49.26 -7.79 -16.68
CA VAL A 16 49.20 -6.48 -15.96
C VAL A 16 50.57 -5.82 -15.73
N THR A 17 51.68 -6.38 -16.25
CA THR A 17 53.03 -5.81 -16.07
C THR A 17 53.56 -5.02 -17.28
N GLY A 18 52.77 -4.83 -18.34
CA GLY A 18 53.22 -4.19 -19.60
C GLY A 18 52.70 -2.78 -19.92
N LEU A 19 51.75 -2.23 -19.16
CA LEU A 19 51.02 -1.01 -19.54
C LEU A 19 51.36 0.26 -18.73
N PHE A 20 52.30 0.20 -17.80
CA PHE A 20 52.67 1.34 -16.95
C PHE A 20 53.98 2.05 -17.35
N SER A 21 54.66 1.63 -18.43
CA SER A 21 55.92 2.28 -18.87
C SER A 21 55.79 3.19 -20.10
N GLN A 22 54.59 3.37 -20.68
CA GLN A 22 54.37 4.26 -21.84
C GLN A 22 53.34 5.38 -21.63
N SER A 23 52.84 5.58 -20.41
CA SER A 23 51.76 6.52 -20.10
C SER A 23 52.21 7.98 -19.88
N LYS A 24 53.49 8.33 -20.11
CA LYS A 24 53.96 9.71 -19.91
C LYS A 24 53.53 10.71 -21.01
N HIS A 25 52.84 10.29 -22.09
CA HIS A 25 52.43 11.23 -23.16
C HIS A 25 51.11 10.92 -23.91
N LEU A 26 50.28 9.96 -23.49
CA LEU A 26 49.09 9.52 -24.26
C LEU A 26 47.71 9.88 -23.65
N ALA A 27 47.60 10.96 -22.88
CA ALA A 27 46.31 11.53 -22.49
C ALA A 27 45.92 12.75 -23.36
N ARG A 28 46.40 12.84 -24.61
CA ARG A 28 46.18 14.01 -25.48
C ARG A 28 45.61 13.74 -26.89
N ASP A 29 45.31 12.50 -27.25
CA ASP A 29 45.05 12.14 -28.67
C ASP A 29 43.64 11.66 -29.01
N ASP A 30 42.62 11.84 -28.16
CA ASP A 30 41.23 11.55 -28.59
C ASP A 30 40.21 12.61 -28.15
N LYS A 31 40.25 13.76 -28.84
CA LYS A 31 39.12 14.69 -28.98
C LYS A 31 39.02 15.11 -30.44
N THR A 32 38.18 14.43 -31.20
CA THR A 32 37.72 14.94 -32.49
C THR A 32 36.67 16.03 -32.25
N ALA A 33 36.96 17.22 -32.81
CA ALA A 33 36.16 18.46 -32.86
C ALA A 33 36.23 19.42 -31.64
N ILE A 34 37.39 20.09 -31.48
CA ILE A 34 37.62 21.56 -31.54
C ILE A 34 39.10 21.79 -31.14
N THR A 35 39.82 22.60 -31.91
CA THR A 35 41.19 23.06 -31.66
C THR A 35 41.31 23.88 -30.38
N ASP A 36 42.01 23.40 -29.34
CA ASP A 36 42.86 24.23 -28.46
C ASP A 36 43.53 23.37 -27.36
N ALA A 37 44.86 23.35 -27.32
CA ALA A 37 45.56 23.32 -26.04
C ALA A 37 45.60 24.78 -25.57
N SER A 38 44.46 25.27 -25.07
CA SER A 38 44.28 26.65 -24.63
C SER A 38 45.05 26.91 -23.35
N TYR A 39 45.09 28.16 -22.92
CA TYR A 39 45.81 28.68 -21.76
C TYR A 39 45.49 28.00 -20.41
N GLN A 40 44.69 26.94 -20.36
CA GLN A 40 44.34 26.15 -19.18
C GLN A 40 45.55 25.85 -18.29
N ASP A 41 46.59 25.18 -18.82
CA ASP A 41 47.78 24.82 -18.03
C ASP A 41 48.42 26.06 -17.39
N VAL A 42 48.49 27.17 -18.14
CA VAL A 42 49.05 28.43 -17.66
C VAL A 42 48.18 29.01 -16.54
N VAL A 43 46.86 29.02 -16.71
CA VAL A 43 45.94 29.57 -15.71
C VAL A 43 45.95 28.71 -14.45
N GLU A 44 45.85 27.40 -14.55
CA GLU A 44 45.89 26.49 -13.40
C GLU A 44 47.21 26.61 -12.64
N GLN A 45 48.33 26.66 -13.35
CA GLN A 45 49.63 26.87 -12.71
C GLN A 45 49.73 28.24 -12.01
N LEU A 46 49.12 29.30 -12.56
CA LEU A 46 49.01 30.60 -11.86
C LEU A 46 48.10 30.50 -10.62
N TYR A 47 46.96 29.81 -10.69
CA TYR A 47 46.09 29.61 -9.52
C TYR A 47 46.79 28.82 -8.41
N VAL A 48 47.48 27.74 -8.77
CA VAL A 48 48.28 26.94 -7.83
C VAL A 48 49.39 27.78 -7.22
N ALA A 49 50.17 28.49 -8.03
CA ALA A 49 51.28 29.31 -7.52
C ALA A 49 50.80 30.40 -6.55
N TYR A 50 49.79 31.17 -6.94
CA TYR A 50 49.38 32.37 -6.22
C TYR A 50 48.38 32.10 -5.09
N TYR A 51 47.48 31.14 -5.28
CA TYR A 51 46.38 30.88 -4.34
C TYR A 51 46.46 29.51 -3.68
N GLY A 52 47.38 28.64 -4.13
CA GLY A 52 47.55 27.28 -3.60
C GLY A 52 46.40 26.34 -3.91
N ARG A 53 45.47 26.70 -4.81
CA ARG A 53 44.24 25.95 -5.14
C ARG A 53 44.04 25.87 -6.65
N PRO A 54 43.24 24.93 -7.16
CA PRO A 54 42.81 24.89 -8.57
C PRO A 54 41.93 26.09 -8.93
N ALA A 55 41.87 26.45 -10.21
CA ALA A 55 40.94 27.46 -10.70
C ALA A 55 39.49 27.04 -10.52
N ASP A 56 38.60 27.99 -10.24
CA ASP A 56 37.17 27.74 -10.43
C ASP A 56 36.85 27.82 -11.94
N PRO A 57 35.85 27.09 -12.47
CA PRO A 57 35.61 27.03 -13.92
C PRO A 57 35.35 28.40 -14.57
N ALA A 58 34.70 29.32 -13.84
CA ALA A 58 34.43 30.67 -14.33
C ALA A 58 35.72 31.51 -14.39
N GLY A 59 36.55 31.43 -13.36
CA GLY A 59 37.87 32.02 -13.31
C GLY A 59 38.79 31.47 -14.41
N LEU A 60 38.82 30.16 -14.61
CA LEU A 60 39.58 29.50 -15.66
C LEU A 60 39.22 30.09 -17.03
N ALA A 61 37.93 30.03 -17.39
CA ALA A 61 37.44 30.55 -18.67
C ALA A 61 37.72 32.06 -18.85
N TYR A 62 37.56 32.85 -17.79
CA TYR A 62 37.86 34.28 -17.81
C TYR A 62 39.33 34.53 -18.12
N TRP A 63 40.26 33.91 -17.38
CA TRP A 63 41.69 34.14 -17.56
C TRP A 63 42.22 33.58 -18.88
N GLU A 64 41.69 32.47 -19.37
CA GLU A 64 41.99 31.98 -20.71
C GLU A 64 41.62 33.01 -21.78
N SER A 65 40.44 33.63 -21.66
CA SER A 65 39.99 34.66 -22.61
C SER A 65 40.88 35.91 -22.56
N VAL A 66 41.31 36.32 -21.36
CA VAL A 66 42.18 37.48 -21.14
C VAL A 66 43.58 37.22 -21.72
N LEU A 67 44.15 36.04 -21.51
CA LEU A 67 45.45 35.64 -22.06
C LEU A 67 45.40 35.50 -23.58
N HIS A 68 44.32 34.94 -24.11
CA HIS A 68 44.08 34.84 -25.55
C HIS A 68 44.00 36.22 -26.20
N ALA A 69 43.22 37.14 -25.62
CA ALA A 69 43.10 38.52 -26.12
C ALA A 69 44.44 39.28 -26.09
N ALA A 70 45.34 38.94 -25.17
CA ALA A 70 46.67 39.52 -25.05
C ALA A 70 47.73 38.87 -25.98
N ASN A 71 47.37 37.82 -26.74
CA ASN A 71 48.32 36.98 -27.48
C ASN A 71 49.48 36.51 -26.58
N ALA A 72 49.17 36.09 -25.36
CA ALA A 72 50.16 35.64 -24.40
C ALA A 72 50.84 34.32 -24.85
N PRO A 73 52.01 33.98 -24.29
CA PRO A 73 52.55 32.64 -24.47
C PRO A 73 51.71 31.58 -23.74
N THR A 74 51.57 30.40 -24.34
CA THR A 74 50.82 29.26 -23.79
C THR A 74 51.65 28.37 -22.85
N SER A 75 52.79 28.86 -22.35
CA SER A 75 53.61 28.19 -21.34
C SER A 75 54.08 29.19 -20.29
N ILE A 76 54.24 28.75 -19.05
CA ILE A 76 54.72 29.62 -17.96
C ILE A 76 56.13 30.15 -18.23
N ALA A 77 57.02 29.35 -18.83
CA ALA A 77 58.35 29.80 -19.23
C ALA A 77 58.28 30.94 -20.28
N GLY A 78 57.37 30.81 -21.26
CA GLY A 78 57.10 31.85 -22.23
C GLY A 78 56.54 33.11 -21.56
N LEU A 79 55.54 32.94 -20.68
CA LEU A 79 54.87 34.03 -19.97
C LEU A 79 55.86 34.82 -19.10
N ASN A 80 56.79 34.13 -18.41
CA ASN A 80 57.85 34.74 -17.63
C ASN A 80 58.83 35.55 -18.50
N THR A 81 59.15 35.06 -19.70
CA THR A 81 60.07 35.74 -20.65
C THR A 81 59.51 37.09 -21.12
N VAL A 82 58.18 37.18 -21.30
CA VAL A 82 57.50 38.39 -21.80
C VAL A 82 56.81 39.19 -20.70
N TYR A 83 57.06 38.88 -19.43
CA TYR A 83 56.42 39.55 -18.28
C TYR A 83 56.56 41.08 -18.31
N SER A 84 57.66 41.61 -18.85
CA SER A 84 57.91 43.06 -18.93
C SER A 84 56.99 43.80 -19.91
N THR A 85 56.24 43.08 -20.77
CA THR A 85 55.27 43.69 -21.68
C THR A 85 54.08 44.24 -20.88
N PRO A 86 53.60 45.48 -21.15
CA PRO A 86 52.56 46.10 -20.31
C PRO A 86 51.29 45.27 -20.14
N ALA A 87 50.84 44.57 -21.20
CA ALA A 87 49.66 43.72 -21.17
C ALA A 87 49.85 42.50 -20.27
N ILE A 88 50.95 41.75 -20.44
CA ILE A 88 51.24 40.55 -19.63
C ILE A 88 51.56 40.93 -18.19
N LYS A 89 52.30 42.03 -17.98
CA LYS A 89 52.56 42.58 -16.65
C LYS A 89 51.26 42.84 -15.89
N ALA A 90 50.30 43.52 -16.53
CA ALA A 90 49.02 43.83 -15.92
C ALA A 90 48.23 42.57 -15.57
N ILE A 91 48.23 41.57 -16.45
CA ILE A 91 47.55 40.28 -16.20
C ILE A 91 48.20 39.56 -15.02
N VAL A 92 49.51 39.35 -15.04
CA VAL A 92 50.24 38.61 -13.98
C VAL A 92 50.16 39.33 -12.64
N ASP A 93 50.36 40.65 -12.60
CA ASP A 93 50.26 41.44 -11.37
C ASP A 93 48.85 41.43 -10.78
N SER A 94 47.80 41.24 -11.59
CA SER A 94 46.42 41.18 -11.08
C SER A 94 46.17 39.99 -10.17
N PHE A 95 46.88 38.87 -10.33
CA PHE A 95 46.81 37.73 -9.42
C PHE A 95 47.40 38.08 -8.05
N GLY A 96 48.56 38.74 -8.03
CA GLY A 96 49.19 39.20 -6.78
C GLY A 96 48.43 40.32 -6.08
N ASN A 97 47.75 41.18 -6.85
CA ASN A 97 46.95 42.29 -6.34
C ASN A 97 45.49 41.91 -6.02
N SER A 98 45.08 40.67 -6.24
CA SER A 98 43.70 40.24 -5.98
C SER A 98 43.37 40.31 -4.48
N SER A 99 42.09 40.42 -4.17
CA SER A 99 41.60 40.38 -2.79
C SER A 99 41.98 39.07 -2.08
N GLU A 100 41.97 37.93 -2.79
CA GLU A 100 42.38 36.64 -2.25
C GLU A 100 43.87 36.60 -1.91
N SER A 101 44.75 37.08 -2.81
CA SER A 101 46.19 37.18 -2.54
C SER A 101 46.49 38.10 -1.36
N GLN A 102 45.83 39.27 -1.31
CA GLN A 102 45.99 40.20 -0.19
C GLN A 102 45.51 39.60 1.14
N ALA A 103 44.42 38.82 1.14
CA ALA A 103 43.92 38.14 2.33
C ALA A 103 44.85 37.01 2.80
N LEU A 104 45.47 36.28 1.87
CA LEU A 104 46.39 35.18 2.20
C LEU A 104 47.72 35.67 2.78
N TYR A 105 48.26 36.78 2.24
CA TYR A 105 49.65 37.16 2.48
C TYR A 105 49.84 38.53 3.15
N GLY A 106 48.84 39.41 3.08
CA GLY A 106 48.95 40.80 3.54
C GLY A 106 49.91 41.66 2.70
N THR A 107 49.89 42.98 2.93
CA THR A 107 50.83 43.91 2.28
C THR A 107 52.15 43.97 3.03
N GLY A 108 53.27 43.68 2.37
CA GLY A 108 54.62 43.87 2.92
C GLY A 108 55.23 42.68 3.69
N ASN A 109 54.56 41.52 3.75
CA ASN A 109 55.12 40.29 4.33
C ASN A 109 55.86 39.45 3.28
N SER A 110 57.02 39.91 2.82
CA SER A 110 57.80 39.23 1.77
C SER A 110 58.22 37.82 2.14
N SER A 111 58.66 37.58 3.39
CA SER A 111 59.09 36.27 3.85
C SER A 111 57.93 35.27 3.96
N GLY A 112 56.78 35.71 4.49
CA GLY A 112 55.58 34.87 4.55
C GLY A 112 55.05 34.51 3.16
N PHE A 113 55.06 35.47 2.23
CA PHE A 113 54.68 35.24 0.84
C PHE A 113 55.59 34.19 0.17
N ILE A 114 56.91 34.35 0.23
CA ILE A 114 57.85 33.39 -0.38
C ILE A 114 57.70 32.00 0.23
N ASN A 115 57.45 31.91 1.53
CA ASN A 115 57.19 30.63 2.17
C ASN A 115 55.92 29.96 1.64
N ALA A 116 54.85 30.71 1.39
CA ALA A 116 53.66 30.16 0.76
C ALA A 116 53.92 29.70 -0.68
N ILE A 117 54.66 30.47 -1.48
CA ILE A 117 55.01 30.08 -2.86
C ILE A 117 55.84 28.79 -2.89
N TYR A 118 56.81 28.65 -1.99
CA TYR A 118 57.60 27.43 -1.85
C TYR A 118 56.71 26.23 -1.47
N GLN A 119 55.74 26.43 -0.58
CA GLN A 119 54.78 25.39 -0.21
C GLN A 119 53.84 25.05 -1.37
N ASN A 120 53.40 26.03 -2.16
CA ASN A 120 52.44 25.90 -3.27
C ASN A 120 53.03 25.31 -4.55
N ILE A 121 54.34 25.45 -4.77
CA ILE A 121 55.00 25.01 -6.02
C ILE A 121 56.01 23.90 -5.79
N LEU A 122 56.71 23.90 -4.65
CA LEU A 122 57.84 23.00 -4.39
C LEU A 122 57.56 21.96 -3.30
N ALA A 123 56.38 22.02 -2.66
CA ALA A 123 55.99 21.16 -1.53
C ALA A 123 57.01 21.13 -0.37
N ARG A 124 57.70 22.27 -0.13
CA ARG A 124 58.71 22.40 0.94
C ARG A 124 58.65 23.75 1.64
N SER A 125 59.12 23.75 2.89
CA SER A 125 59.28 24.97 3.70
C SER A 125 60.55 25.71 3.33
N THR A 126 60.56 27.04 3.48
CA THR A 126 61.76 27.88 3.28
C THR A 126 62.93 27.50 4.20
N SER A 127 62.68 26.78 5.29
CA SER A 127 63.72 26.24 6.17
C SER A 127 64.63 25.21 5.50
N THR A 128 64.22 24.60 4.37
CA THR A 128 65.04 23.63 3.61
C THR A 128 65.84 24.28 2.48
N ASP A 129 65.57 25.55 2.16
CA ASP A 129 66.33 26.39 1.22
C ASP A 129 66.29 27.86 1.68
N GLN A 130 66.93 28.11 2.83
CA GLN A 130 66.91 29.43 3.47
C GLN A 130 67.63 30.48 2.62
N ALA A 131 68.65 30.07 1.86
CA ALA A 131 69.43 30.97 1.00
C ALA A 131 68.59 31.47 -0.18
N GLY A 132 67.89 30.58 -0.89
CA GLY A 132 66.95 30.94 -1.95
C GLY A 132 65.78 31.76 -1.41
N ALA A 133 65.21 31.36 -0.28
CA ALA A 133 64.14 32.10 0.37
C ALA A 133 64.53 33.55 0.71
N ASN A 134 65.74 33.76 1.27
CA ASN A 134 66.26 35.09 1.58
C ASN A 134 66.52 35.93 0.32
N TYR A 135 66.99 35.31 -0.76
CA TYR A 135 67.20 35.98 -2.04
C TYR A 135 65.87 36.54 -2.59
N TRP A 136 64.84 35.70 -2.70
CA TRP A 136 63.54 36.12 -3.21
C TRP A 136 62.86 37.14 -2.30
N ALA A 137 62.89 36.94 -0.99
CA ALA A 137 62.31 37.88 -0.03
C ALA A 137 63.03 39.26 -0.07
N GLY A 138 64.34 39.27 -0.32
CA GLY A 138 65.13 40.50 -0.48
C GLY A 138 64.74 41.31 -1.71
N LEU A 139 64.49 40.65 -2.85
CA LEU A 139 64.03 41.29 -4.10
C LEU A 139 62.64 41.91 -3.97
N LEU A 140 61.76 41.31 -3.15
CA LEU A 140 60.45 41.87 -2.83
C LEU A 140 60.58 43.06 -1.87
N SER A 141 61.39 42.92 -0.82
CA SER A 141 61.52 43.94 0.24
C SER A 141 62.16 45.23 -0.27
N ASN A 142 63.05 45.15 -1.26
CA ASN A 142 63.69 46.32 -1.87
C ASN A 142 62.95 46.86 -3.11
N GLY A 143 61.80 46.28 -3.46
CA GLY A 143 60.98 46.71 -4.60
C GLY A 143 61.56 46.38 -5.98
N SER A 144 62.61 45.57 -6.07
CA SER A 144 63.21 45.16 -7.35
C SER A 144 62.33 44.17 -8.12
N MET A 145 61.37 43.54 -7.45
CA MET A 145 60.44 42.56 -8.00
C MET A 145 59.07 42.68 -7.35
N THR A 146 57.98 42.50 -8.11
CA THR A 146 56.64 42.37 -7.54
C THR A 146 56.43 40.97 -6.97
N GLN A 147 55.50 40.82 -6.01
CA GLN A 147 55.11 39.49 -5.50
C GLN A 147 54.69 38.56 -6.64
N ALA A 148 53.96 39.10 -7.61
CA ALA A 148 53.53 38.36 -8.77
C ALA A 148 54.70 37.90 -9.66
N GLN A 149 55.63 38.80 -9.97
CA GLN A 149 56.82 38.43 -10.72
C GLN A 149 57.65 37.34 -10.02
N ALA A 150 57.76 37.38 -8.69
CA ALA A 150 58.47 36.35 -7.93
C ALA A 150 57.78 34.98 -8.02
N ALA A 151 56.45 34.92 -7.84
CA ALA A 151 55.70 33.68 -7.97
C ALA A 151 55.82 33.08 -9.38
N LEU A 152 55.68 33.91 -10.43
CA LEU A 152 55.84 33.48 -11.82
C LEU A 152 57.25 32.98 -12.12
N ALA A 153 58.29 33.68 -11.64
CA ALA A 153 59.68 33.31 -11.88
C ALA A 153 60.07 32.01 -11.17
N ILE A 154 59.63 31.82 -9.92
CA ILE A 154 59.88 30.58 -9.16
C ILE A 154 59.16 29.39 -9.84
N LEU A 155 57.90 29.58 -10.25
CA LEU A 155 57.14 28.58 -11.00
C LEU A 155 57.82 28.21 -12.32
N ALA A 156 58.24 29.21 -13.10
CA ALA A 156 58.91 29.00 -14.39
C ALA A 156 60.24 28.29 -14.24
N ALA A 157 60.99 28.57 -13.17
CA ALA A 157 62.22 27.86 -12.85
C ALA A 157 61.93 26.39 -12.52
N ALA A 158 60.98 26.11 -11.63
CA ALA A 158 60.63 24.74 -11.23
C ALA A 158 60.08 23.90 -12.40
N ALA A 159 59.22 24.49 -13.24
CA ALA A 159 58.67 23.83 -14.42
C ALA A 159 59.69 23.67 -15.57
N GLY A 160 60.84 24.35 -15.51
CA GLY A 160 61.90 24.29 -16.50
C GLY A 160 63.03 23.31 -16.16
N GLU A 161 63.00 22.69 -14.98
CA GLU A 161 63.93 21.65 -14.57
C GLU A 161 63.71 20.34 -15.36
N PRO A 162 64.70 19.41 -15.41
CA PRO A 162 64.48 18.09 -16.01
C PRO A 162 63.26 17.38 -15.39
N THR A 163 62.53 16.62 -16.20
CA THR A 163 61.30 15.89 -15.80
C THR A 163 61.51 14.75 -14.80
N THR A 164 62.75 14.60 -14.31
CA THR A 164 63.16 13.68 -13.25
C THR A 164 63.48 14.41 -11.94
N SER A 165 63.47 15.75 -11.96
CA SER A 165 63.68 16.56 -10.76
C SER A 165 62.44 16.50 -9.87
N ALA A 166 62.65 16.59 -8.55
CA ALA A 166 61.55 16.58 -7.60
C ALA A 166 60.66 17.83 -7.75
N ASP A 167 61.25 18.99 -8.06
CA ASP A 167 60.53 20.26 -8.19
C ASP A 167 59.63 20.28 -9.45
N GLU A 168 60.08 19.78 -10.61
CA GLU A 168 59.22 19.64 -11.80
C GLU A 168 58.08 18.65 -11.55
N GLN A 169 58.37 17.53 -10.89
CA GLN A 169 57.36 16.49 -10.65
C GLN A 169 56.27 16.97 -9.67
N VAL A 170 56.61 17.84 -8.69
CA VAL A 170 55.61 18.50 -7.83
C VAL A 170 54.69 19.39 -8.68
N VAL A 171 55.26 20.22 -9.57
CA VAL A 171 54.47 21.11 -10.44
C VAL A 171 53.55 20.31 -11.35
N ALA A 172 54.07 19.25 -11.98
CA ALA A 172 53.28 18.37 -12.85
C ALA A 172 52.14 17.67 -12.09
N ASN A 173 52.42 17.13 -10.90
CA ASN A 173 51.41 16.45 -10.08
C ASN A 173 50.32 17.41 -9.60
N ARG A 174 50.68 18.65 -9.22
CA ARG A 174 49.71 19.65 -8.77
C ARG A 174 48.86 20.21 -9.90
N LEU A 175 49.44 20.44 -11.08
CA LEU A 175 48.67 20.79 -12.28
C LEU A 175 47.66 19.69 -12.61
N ALA A 176 48.11 18.43 -12.68
CA ALA A 176 47.22 17.30 -12.98
C ALA A 176 46.07 17.16 -11.97
N MET A 177 46.34 17.31 -10.67
CA MET A 177 45.28 17.32 -9.64
C MET A 177 44.32 18.52 -9.82
N ALA A 178 44.86 19.70 -10.13
CA ALA A 178 44.07 20.91 -10.35
C ALA A 178 43.12 20.74 -11.55
N ASP A 179 43.62 20.24 -12.69
CA ASP A 179 42.81 19.95 -13.87
C ASP A 179 41.67 18.95 -13.56
N VAL A 180 41.99 17.88 -12.83
CA VAL A 180 40.99 16.88 -12.41
C VAL A 180 39.92 17.51 -11.54
N PHE A 181 40.31 18.32 -10.56
CA PHE A 181 39.38 18.98 -9.64
C PHE A 181 38.50 20.00 -10.37
N THR A 182 39.08 20.92 -11.15
CA THR A 182 38.33 21.93 -11.93
C THR A 182 37.39 21.28 -12.94
N GLY A 183 37.81 20.17 -13.56
CA GLY A 183 36.98 19.35 -14.43
C GLY A 183 35.80 18.71 -13.68
N GLN A 184 36.00 18.24 -12.45
CA GLN A 184 34.92 17.70 -11.61
C GLN A 184 33.95 18.81 -11.16
N VAL A 185 34.43 19.99 -10.76
CA VAL A 185 33.58 21.14 -10.42
C VAL A 185 32.68 21.50 -11.62
N SER A 186 33.25 21.50 -12.83
CA SER A 186 32.51 21.78 -14.06
C SER A 186 31.48 20.71 -14.37
N SER A 187 31.87 19.41 -14.34
CA SER A 187 30.98 18.32 -14.71
C SER A 187 29.81 18.13 -13.74
N GLN A 188 29.97 18.50 -12.47
CA GLN A 188 28.90 18.48 -11.47
C GLN A 188 28.11 19.80 -11.37
N ASN A 189 28.43 20.79 -12.20
CA ASN A 189 27.88 22.16 -12.10
C ASN A 189 28.05 22.78 -10.70
N ALA A 190 29.13 22.44 -9.99
CA ALA A 190 29.40 22.84 -8.62
C ALA A 190 30.14 24.19 -8.50
N GLY A 191 30.21 24.97 -9.57
CA GLY A 191 30.92 26.25 -9.60
C GLY A 191 30.40 27.27 -8.57
N GLY A 192 29.10 27.25 -8.27
CA GLY A 192 28.53 28.07 -7.18
C GLY A 192 29.02 27.63 -5.80
N SER A 193 29.19 26.33 -5.56
CA SER A 193 29.65 25.77 -4.30
C SER A 193 31.16 25.95 -4.10
N TYR A 194 31.95 25.90 -5.17
CA TYR A 194 33.38 26.22 -5.13
C TYR A 194 33.63 27.74 -5.14
N SER A 195 33.12 28.41 -4.11
CA SER A 195 33.28 29.86 -3.92
C SER A 195 33.48 30.21 -2.45
N GLY A 196 34.21 31.30 -2.19
CA GLY A 196 34.45 31.80 -0.84
C GLY A 196 35.62 31.13 -0.09
N ALA A 197 35.93 31.67 1.10
CA ALA A 197 37.16 31.36 1.82
C ALA A 197 37.25 29.89 2.28
N ASN A 198 36.14 29.28 2.71
CA ASN A 198 36.09 27.90 3.17
C ASN A 198 36.36 26.91 2.02
N ALA A 199 35.64 27.07 0.90
CA ALA A 199 35.82 26.21 -0.28
C ALA A 199 37.25 26.31 -0.83
N ASN A 200 37.80 27.52 -0.89
CA ASN A 200 39.18 27.77 -1.28
C ASN A 200 40.18 27.12 -0.30
N SER A 201 39.88 27.10 1.00
CA SER A 201 40.71 26.46 2.02
C SER A 201 40.73 24.94 1.87
N ASN A 202 39.59 24.31 1.60
CA ASN A 202 39.51 22.87 1.36
C ASN A 202 40.31 22.46 0.12
N ALA A 203 40.16 23.22 -0.98
CA ALA A 203 40.93 22.99 -2.21
C ALA A 203 42.45 23.19 -2.02
N ARG A 204 42.86 24.17 -1.20
CA ARG A 204 44.27 24.32 -0.77
C ARG A 204 44.76 23.11 0.02
N ALA A 205 43.98 22.65 1.00
CA ALA A 205 44.35 21.50 1.83
C ALA A 205 44.54 20.23 1.00
N MET A 206 43.72 20.03 -0.03
CA MET A 206 43.86 18.95 -1.00
C MET A 206 45.20 19.04 -1.75
N LEU A 207 45.52 20.18 -2.37
CA LEU A 207 46.79 20.34 -3.11
C LEU A 207 48.03 20.31 -2.21
N ALA A 208 47.91 20.69 -0.94
CA ALA A 208 49.01 20.63 0.02
C ALA A 208 49.49 19.18 0.28
N GLN A 209 48.65 18.17 0.06
CA GLN A 209 49.01 16.75 0.19
C GLN A 209 49.82 16.23 -1.02
N VAL A 210 49.86 16.98 -2.12
CA VAL A 210 50.53 16.58 -3.37
C VAL A 210 52.01 16.98 -3.32
N ASN A 211 52.90 16.00 -3.55
CA ASN A 211 54.36 16.15 -3.62
C ASN A 211 54.93 15.32 -4.80
N SER A 212 56.26 15.26 -4.94
CA SER A 212 56.95 14.58 -6.05
C SER A 212 56.67 13.08 -6.13
N ASN A 213 56.26 12.44 -5.03
CA ASN A 213 56.03 11.00 -4.93
C ASN A 213 54.54 10.63 -4.94
N THR A 214 53.63 11.60 -5.06
CA THR A 214 52.18 11.31 -5.04
C THR A 214 51.76 10.56 -6.30
N ASP A 215 50.98 9.49 -6.12
CA ASP A 215 50.47 8.65 -7.21
C ASP A 215 49.27 9.31 -7.90
N ALA A 216 49.44 9.62 -9.19
CA ALA A 216 48.42 10.26 -10.03
C ALA A 216 47.13 9.44 -10.18
N THR A 217 47.18 8.12 -9.98
CA THR A 217 45.98 7.26 -10.06
C THR A 217 44.96 7.54 -8.95
N THR A 218 45.39 8.19 -7.87
CA THR A 218 44.54 8.51 -6.71
C THR A 218 43.86 9.87 -6.79
N PHE A 219 44.25 10.71 -7.77
CA PHE A 219 43.81 12.10 -7.85
C PHE A 219 42.30 12.26 -7.99
N ALA A 220 41.67 11.48 -8.87
CA ALA A 220 40.23 11.57 -9.12
C ALA A 220 39.39 11.31 -7.86
N ALA A 221 39.80 10.37 -7.01
CA ALA A 221 39.09 10.04 -5.77
C ALA A 221 39.27 11.13 -4.70
N ALA A 222 40.50 11.63 -4.52
CA ALA A 222 40.78 12.71 -3.56
C ALA A 222 40.11 14.04 -3.96
N ALA A 223 40.12 14.37 -5.26
CA ALA A 223 39.40 15.51 -5.81
C ALA A 223 37.89 15.40 -5.60
N ALA A 224 37.31 14.22 -5.86
CA ALA A 224 35.88 13.99 -5.69
C ALA A 224 35.44 14.10 -4.23
N SER A 225 36.24 13.57 -3.29
CA SER A 225 36.00 13.70 -1.85
C SER A 225 36.07 15.16 -1.39
N THR A 226 37.07 15.92 -1.86
CA THR A 226 37.21 17.34 -1.55
C THR A 226 36.05 18.15 -2.11
N LEU A 227 35.61 17.85 -3.35
CA LEU A 227 34.47 18.51 -3.96
C LEU A 227 33.17 18.20 -3.22
N ALA A 228 32.95 16.94 -2.81
CA ALA A 228 31.81 16.55 -2.00
C ALA A 228 31.78 17.31 -0.67
N ALA A 229 32.92 17.49 0.00
CA ALA A 229 33.05 18.33 1.19
C ALA A 229 32.60 19.77 0.94
N ILE A 230 33.08 20.37 -0.15
CA ILE A 230 32.75 21.74 -0.53
C ILE A 230 31.25 21.88 -0.83
N VAL A 231 30.67 20.95 -1.57
CA VAL A 231 29.24 20.94 -1.89
C VAL A 231 28.39 20.75 -0.63
N ASN A 232 28.74 19.78 0.22
CA ASN A 232 28.03 19.53 1.48
C ASN A 232 28.01 20.76 2.37
N GLN A 233 29.17 21.39 2.58
CA GLN A 233 29.29 22.61 3.38
C GLN A 233 28.48 23.76 2.78
N ALA A 234 28.62 24.02 1.48
CA ALA A 234 27.93 25.14 0.82
C ALA A 234 26.40 24.99 0.86
N VAL A 235 25.89 23.78 0.58
CA VAL A 235 24.44 23.52 0.60
C VAL A 235 23.90 23.61 2.03
N PHE A 236 24.57 22.97 3.00
CA PHE A 236 24.17 23.07 4.41
C PHE A 236 24.16 24.51 4.92
N GLU A 237 25.23 25.28 4.65
CA GLU A 237 25.32 26.67 5.11
C GLU A 237 24.30 27.59 4.43
N SER A 238 23.91 27.29 3.19
CA SER A 238 22.91 28.07 2.45
C SER A 238 21.58 28.17 3.18
N THR A 239 21.23 27.17 3.99
CA THR A 239 20.02 27.12 4.82
C THR A 239 20.31 27.35 6.29
N ALA A 240 21.30 26.64 6.85
CA ALA A 240 21.62 26.70 8.28
C ALA A 240 21.98 28.11 8.76
N LEU A 241 22.60 28.95 7.92
CA LEU A 241 22.91 30.35 8.26
C LEU A 241 21.78 31.33 7.90
N ASN A 242 20.80 30.90 7.10
CA ASN A 242 19.77 31.77 6.51
C ASN A 242 18.35 31.33 6.91
N GLY A 243 18.10 31.31 8.22
CA GLY A 243 16.78 30.97 8.77
C GLY A 243 16.62 29.51 9.18
N GLY A 244 17.56 28.64 8.80
CA GLY A 244 17.57 27.24 9.19
C GLY A 244 16.87 26.31 8.19
N GLU A 245 16.70 25.07 8.61
CA GLU A 245 15.96 24.03 7.90
C GLU A 245 14.69 23.70 8.68
N GLY A 246 13.60 23.42 7.96
CA GLY A 246 12.32 23.01 8.53
C GLY A 246 11.88 21.63 8.04
N ALA A 247 11.44 20.77 8.94
CA ALA A 247 10.65 19.58 8.62
C ALA A 247 9.17 19.87 8.90
N ILE A 248 8.26 19.42 8.04
CA ILE A 248 6.82 19.67 8.24
C ILE A 248 6.15 18.40 8.72
N TYR A 249 5.43 18.52 9.83
CA TYR A 249 4.61 17.47 10.39
C TYR A 249 3.16 17.93 10.40
N GLY A 250 2.24 17.04 10.04
CA GLY A 250 0.84 17.39 9.96
C GLY A 250 -0.09 16.20 10.07
N ASN A 251 -1.12 16.36 10.90
CA ASN A 251 -2.32 15.54 10.94
C ASN A 251 -3.53 16.44 10.63
N LEU A 252 -3.97 16.40 9.38
CA LEU A 252 -5.04 17.23 8.82
C LEU A 252 -6.22 16.36 8.38
N PRO A 253 -7.47 16.80 8.59
CA PRO A 253 -8.66 16.06 8.15
C PRO A 253 -8.77 16.03 6.61
N TYR A 254 -9.57 15.12 6.06
CA TYR A 254 -9.87 15.11 4.63
C TYR A 254 -10.84 16.25 4.27
N GLY A 255 -10.69 16.86 3.08
CA GLY A 255 -11.63 17.84 2.54
C GLY A 255 -11.50 19.27 3.07
N GLY A 256 -10.46 19.59 3.87
CA GLY A 256 -10.44 20.82 4.65
C GLY A 256 -11.54 20.85 5.72
N GLY A 257 -11.83 19.67 6.31
CA GLY A 257 -12.83 19.47 7.37
C GLY A 257 -12.56 20.31 8.63
N THR A 258 -13.43 20.20 9.64
CA THR A 258 -13.33 21.03 10.85
C THR A 258 -12.02 20.74 11.59
N MET A 259 -11.13 21.71 11.60
CA MET A 259 -9.85 21.65 12.30
C MET A 259 -10.04 21.78 13.82
N VAL A 260 -9.77 20.71 14.57
CA VAL A 260 -9.90 20.66 16.04
C VAL A 260 -8.51 20.73 16.68
N SER A 261 -8.19 21.86 17.33
CA SER A 261 -6.92 22.03 18.03
C SER A 261 -6.74 20.99 19.13
N GLY A 262 -5.58 20.34 19.17
CA GLY A 262 -5.27 19.25 20.10
C GLY A 262 -5.53 17.85 19.51
N THR A 263 -6.30 17.76 18.42
CA THR A 263 -6.48 16.55 17.60
C THR A 263 -5.76 16.69 16.27
N ASN A 264 -6.01 17.80 15.57
CA ASN A 264 -5.31 18.19 14.35
C ASN A 264 -4.15 19.12 14.68
N PHE A 265 -3.10 19.01 13.89
CA PHE A 265 -1.94 19.88 13.97
C PHE A 265 -1.27 19.96 12.61
N ILE A 266 -0.62 21.08 12.34
CA ILE A 266 0.39 21.18 11.29
C ILE A 266 1.42 22.18 11.75
N TYR A 267 2.67 21.75 11.83
CA TYR A 267 3.75 22.57 12.35
C TYR A 267 5.03 22.30 11.56
N ALA A 268 5.94 23.28 11.61
CA ALA A 268 7.30 23.11 11.17
C ALA A 268 8.20 22.91 12.39
N GLU A 269 8.88 21.77 12.47
CA GLU A 269 10.05 21.63 13.33
C GLU A 269 11.19 22.39 12.64
N THR A 270 11.62 23.49 13.23
CA THR A 270 12.67 24.34 12.69
C THR A 270 13.92 24.28 13.56
N ILE A 271 15.08 24.21 12.91
CA ILE A 271 16.35 24.45 13.57
C ILE A 271 16.65 25.92 13.41
N ASN A 272 16.75 26.67 14.51
CA ASN A 272 17.12 28.09 14.42
C ASN A 272 18.45 28.27 13.68
N ALA A 273 18.56 29.40 12.97
CA ALA A 273 19.75 29.74 12.22
C ALA A 273 21.02 29.68 13.10
N LEU A 274 22.07 29.03 12.58
CA LEU A 274 23.39 29.06 13.17
C LEU A 274 23.93 30.49 13.11
N LYS A 275 24.63 30.90 14.17
CA LYS A 275 25.21 32.25 14.27
C LYS A 275 26.40 32.46 13.33
N GLN A 276 27.15 31.40 13.09
CA GLN A 276 28.35 31.38 12.24
C GLN A 276 28.57 29.96 11.71
N SER A 277 29.45 29.82 10.71
CA SER A 277 29.79 28.52 10.13
C SER A 277 30.45 27.59 11.18
N PRO A 278 30.12 26.27 11.18
CA PRO A 278 30.86 25.28 11.96
C PRO A 278 32.35 25.17 11.63
N SER A 279 32.82 25.76 10.52
CA SER A 279 34.26 25.83 10.19
C SER A 279 35.06 26.67 11.20
N THR A 280 34.37 27.53 11.94
CA THR A 280 34.96 28.37 13.00
C THR A 280 34.94 27.71 14.39
N GLY A 281 34.47 26.46 14.46
CA GLY A 281 34.26 25.71 15.70
C GLY A 281 32.81 25.29 15.90
N ALA A 282 32.57 24.43 16.89
CA ALA A 282 31.24 23.88 17.19
C ALA A 282 30.19 24.97 17.39
N GLN A 283 29.04 24.81 16.74
CA GLN A 283 27.90 25.72 16.83
C GLN A 283 26.76 25.06 17.57
N PHE A 284 25.88 25.87 18.15
CA PHE A 284 24.70 25.39 18.87
C PHE A 284 23.45 25.93 18.22
N ALA A 285 22.49 25.04 17.97
CA ALA A 285 21.17 25.37 17.48
C ALA A 285 20.11 24.87 18.47
N MET A 286 18.96 25.53 18.46
CA MET A 286 17.79 25.11 19.21
C MET A 286 16.71 24.67 18.22
N GLU A 287 16.16 23.49 18.44
CA GLU A 287 14.91 23.05 17.84
C GLU A 287 13.77 23.94 18.33
N ALA A 288 12.85 24.27 17.44
CA ALA A 288 11.66 25.02 17.74
C ALA A 288 10.53 24.58 16.81
N ASP A 289 9.39 24.24 17.41
CA ASP A 289 8.18 23.95 16.65
C ASP A 289 7.36 25.21 16.49
N ALA A 290 6.99 25.49 15.24
CA ALA A 290 6.13 26.60 14.89
C ALA A 290 4.87 26.06 14.21
N SER A 291 3.70 26.31 14.82
CA SER A 291 2.43 25.99 14.16
C SER A 291 2.33 26.72 12.83
N LEU A 292 1.93 26.01 11.79
CA LEU A 292 1.68 26.55 10.46
C LEU A 292 0.22 26.99 10.29
N ASP A 293 -0.67 26.67 11.24
CA ASP A 293 -2.01 27.22 11.30
C ASP A 293 -2.24 27.88 12.67
N SER A 294 -2.59 29.17 12.67
CA SER A 294 -2.79 29.94 13.90
C SER A 294 -3.92 29.41 14.81
N ALA A 295 -4.83 28.59 14.29
CA ALA A 295 -5.91 27.96 15.05
C ALA A 295 -5.51 26.62 15.69
N LEU A 296 -4.34 26.06 15.34
CA LEU A 296 -3.87 24.78 15.83
C LEU A 296 -2.70 24.93 16.80
N THR A 297 -2.79 24.21 17.92
CA THR A 297 -1.67 24.02 18.83
C THR A 297 -0.71 22.95 18.32
N VAL A 298 0.59 23.21 18.43
CA VAL A 298 1.62 22.18 18.25
C VAL A 298 1.43 21.08 19.32
N PRO A 299 1.51 19.79 18.96
CA PRO A 299 1.56 18.71 19.94
C PRO A 299 2.73 18.90 20.91
N GLY A 300 2.54 18.55 22.18
CA GLY A 300 3.65 18.55 23.12
C GLY A 300 4.64 17.43 22.79
N GLU A 301 5.86 17.78 22.40
CA GLU A 301 6.97 16.83 22.24
C GLU A 301 7.38 16.29 23.62
N GLY A 302 7.20 14.98 23.84
CA GLY A 302 7.67 14.29 25.04
C GLY A 302 9.20 14.22 25.08
N SER A 303 9.77 13.99 26.27
CA SER A 303 11.19 13.61 26.36
C SER A 303 11.36 12.13 26.06
N SER A 304 12.33 11.79 25.20
CA SER A 304 12.78 10.41 25.00
C SER A 304 13.75 10.00 26.11
N ARG A 305 13.92 8.69 26.31
CA ARG A 305 14.81 8.12 27.34
C ARG A 305 15.95 7.37 26.67
N VAL A 306 17.17 7.79 26.93
CA VAL A 306 18.37 7.20 26.33
C VAL A 306 19.19 6.52 27.43
N LEU A 307 19.58 5.28 27.21
CA LEU A 307 20.54 4.59 28.06
C LEU A 307 21.96 5.07 27.71
N HIS A 308 22.56 5.84 28.61
CA HIS A 308 23.87 6.45 28.42
C HIS A 308 24.71 6.28 29.69
N ASN A 309 25.93 5.74 29.54
CA ASN A 309 26.85 5.40 30.63
C ASN A 309 26.21 4.61 31.78
N GLY A 310 25.35 3.65 31.45
CA GLY A 310 24.68 2.78 32.42
C GLY A 310 23.55 3.45 33.20
N GLN A 311 23.08 4.63 32.76
CA GLN A 311 21.96 5.35 33.36
C GLN A 311 20.94 5.76 32.30
N ILE A 312 19.67 5.85 32.71
CA ILE A 312 18.58 6.36 31.86
C ILE A 312 18.58 7.88 31.95
N THR A 313 18.86 8.54 30.84
CA THR A 313 18.94 10.00 30.73
C THR A 313 17.84 10.52 29.80
N LEU A 314 17.24 11.66 30.12
CA LEU A 314 16.22 12.26 29.26
C LEU A 314 16.87 13.05 28.13
N LEU A 315 16.42 12.75 26.92
CA LEU A 315 16.57 13.60 25.76
C LEU A 315 15.32 14.49 25.67
N PRO A 316 15.44 15.81 25.89
CA PRO A 316 14.30 16.71 25.72
C PRO A 316 13.78 16.66 24.27
N GLY A 317 12.46 16.75 24.10
CA GLY A 317 11.83 16.78 22.77
C GLY A 317 12.41 17.89 21.88
N LEU A 318 12.51 19.11 22.43
CA LEU A 318 13.24 20.24 21.84
C LEU A 318 14.68 20.31 22.37
N ALA A 319 15.55 19.45 21.85
CA ALA A 319 16.92 19.35 22.27
C ALA A 319 17.79 20.45 21.68
N GLN A 320 18.75 20.93 22.48
CA GLN A 320 19.87 21.69 21.94
C GLN A 320 20.71 20.76 21.07
N ARG A 321 21.00 21.21 19.84
CA ARG A 321 21.88 20.53 18.90
C ARG A 321 23.25 21.17 18.93
N ARG A 322 24.32 20.37 19.02
CA ARG A 322 25.69 20.82 18.74
C ARG A 322 26.06 20.37 17.32
N VAL A 323 26.42 21.32 16.48
CA VAL A 323 26.74 21.09 15.07
C VAL A 323 28.22 21.33 14.82
N THR A 324 28.89 20.36 14.21
CA THR A 324 30.31 20.40 13.84
C THR A 324 30.52 19.84 12.44
N TYR A 325 31.66 20.18 11.82
CA TYR A 325 32.13 19.46 10.65
C TYR A 325 33.04 18.29 11.06
N VAL A 326 32.83 17.14 10.43
CA VAL A 326 33.72 15.98 10.52
C VAL A 326 34.11 15.60 9.09
N GLY A 327 35.33 15.96 8.69
CA GLY A 327 35.75 15.83 7.30
C GLY A 327 34.83 16.63 6.36
N SER A 328 34.18 15.92 5.44
CA SER A 328 33.26 16.47 4.41
C SER A 328 31.83 16.65 4.88
N ASP A 329 31.51 16.21 6.10
CA ASP A 329 30.15 15.88 6.49
C ASP A 329 29.75 16.68 7.74
N VAL A 330 28.44 16.76 7.99
CA VAL A 330 27.86 17.52 9.09
C VAL A 330 27.52 16.55 10.21
N GLN A 331 28.18 16.72 11.36
CA GLN A 331 27.80 16.01 12.57
C GLN A 331 26.84 16.86 13.39
N VAL A 332 25.75 16.23 13.82
CA VAL A 332 24.73 16.82 14.68
C VAL A 332 24.64 15.97 15.95
N ASP A 333 25.04 16.55 17.07
CA ASP A 333 24.93 15.93 18.39
C ASP A 333 23.64 16.39 19.08
N ARG A 334 22.87 15.44 19.61
CA ARG A 334 21.68 15.73 20.42
C ARG A 334 22.07 15.69 21.89
N LEU A 335 21.86 16.81 22.58
CA LEU A 335 22.31 17.00 23.97
C LEU A 335 21.21 16.64 24.96
N ALA A 336 21.61 16.12 26.12
CA ALA A 336 20.72 15.93 27.26
C ALA A 336 20.18 17.26 27.78
N THR A 337 19.22 17.20 28.71
CA THR A 337 18.67 18.39 29.39
C THR A 337 19.70 19.28 30.09
N ASP A 338 20.92 18.78 30.35
CA ASP A 338 22.01 19.59 30.92
C ASP A 338 22.73 20.50 29.90
N GLY A 339 22.39 20.38 28.60
CA GLY A 339 22.96 21.18 27.51
C GLY A 339 24.43 20.87 27.19
N THR A 340 25.01 19.80 27.73
CA THR A 340 26.43 19.47 27.56
C THR A 340 26.71 18.01 27.26
N THR A 341 25.93 17.08 27.80
CA THR A 341 26.09 15.64 27.59
C THR A 341 25.53 15.24 26.24
N VAL A 342 26.37 14.68 25.36
CA VAL A 342 25.94 14.13 24.07
C VAL A 342 25.28 12.77 24.29
N LEU A 343 23.99 12.66 23.97
CA LEU A 343 23.25 11.39 24.09
C LEU A 343 23.38 10.54 22.83
N TYR A 344 23.39 11.17 21.66
CA TYR A 344 23.77 10.53 20.41
C TYR A 344 24.26 11.56 19.39
N SER A 345 24.94 11.06 18.36
CA SER A 345 25.40 11.82 17.21
C SER A 345 24.82 11.25 15.92
N SER A 346 24.47 12.13 15.00
CA SER A 346 24.07 11.80 13.63
C SER A 346 25.03 12.43 12.65
N HIS A 347 25.36 11.70 11.60
CA HIS A 347 26.25 12.13 10.54
C HIS A 347 25.47 12.32 9.25
N PHE A 348 25.51 13.51 8.68
CA PHE A 348 24.80 13.86 7.45
C PHE A 348 25.76 14.21 6.32
N PHE A 349 25.46 13.68 5.13
CA PHE A 349 26.31 13.77 3.95
C PHE A 349 25.45 13.75 2.67
N ASN A 350 26.09 13.90 1.50
CA ASN A 350 25.43 13.93 0.19
C ASN A 350 24.31 14.97 0.11
N TYR A 351 24.63 16.22 0.46
CA TYR A 351 23.68 17.32 0.39
C TYR A 351 23.45 17.77 -1.05
N SER A 352 22.20 18.03 -1.39
CA SER A 352 21.82 18.79 -2.58
C SER A 352 20.64 19.71 -2.27
N SER A 353 20.54 20.82 -2.99
CA SER A 353 19.42 21.75 -2.88
C SER A 353 18.73 21.84 -4.23
N LEU A 354 17.41 21.66 -4.24
CA LEU A 354 16.60 21.72 -5.45
C LEU A 354 15.52 22.80 -5.30
N PRO A 355 15.38 23.71 -6.28
CA PRO A 355 14.37 24.77 -6.24
C PRO A 355 12.97 24.19 -6.40
N LEU A 356 12.02 24.77 -5.68
CA LEU A 356 10.59 24.50 -5.80
C LEU A 356 9.92 25.71 -6.46
N SER A 357 9.07 25.45 -7.45
CA SER A 357 8.36 26.51 -8.16
C SER A 357 7.04 26.00 -8.73
N GLY A 358 6.12 26.92 -9.00
CA GLY A 358 4.82 26.59 -9.57
C GLY A 358 3.85 25.95 -8.57
N PRO A 359 2.80 25.28 -9.07
CA PRO A 359 1.77 24.66 -8.24
C PRO A 359 2.32 23.57 -7.33
N MET A 360 1.90 23.56 -6.06
CA MET A 360 2.34 22.57 -5.08
C MET A 360 1.92 21.14 -5.43
N GLU A 361 0.85 20.96 -6.20
CA GLU A 361 0.42 19.65 -6.73
C GLU A 361 1.47 19.00 -7.64
N ASN A 362 2.39 19.79 -8.18
CA ASN A 362 3.52 19.31 -8.99
C ASN A 362 4.81 19.17 -8.17
N SER A 363 4.71 19.08 -6.84
CA SER A 363 5.88 18.85 -6.00
C SER A 363 6.57 17.53 -6.37
N PRO A 364 7.91 17.48 -6.40
CA PRO A 364 8.64 16.28 -6.81
C PRO A 364 8.25 15.04 -5.99
N GLU A 365 8.17 13.89 -6.66
CA GLU A 365 7.81 12.61 -6.04
C GLU A 365 8.79 12.20 -4.93
N GLU A 366 10.08 12.47 -5.12
CA GLU A 366 11.11 12.17 -4.11
C GLU A 366 10.91 12.92 -2.78
N MET A 367 10.18 14.04 -2.79
CA MET A 367 9.88 14.81 -1.59
C MET A 367 8.87 14.10 -0.68
N GLN A 368 8.01 13.26 -1.24
CA GLN A 368 6.83 12.72 -0.55
C GLN A 368 7.18 11.74 0.59
N ALA A 369 8.37 11.14 0.57
CA ALA A 369 8.85 10.22 1.60
C ALA A 369 8.99 10.86 3.00
N THR A 370 9.28 12.16 3.03
CA THR A 370 9.57 12.89 4.28
C THR A 370 8.74 14.16 4.44
N VAL A 371 8.15 14.67 3.35
CA VAL A 371 7.21 15.79 3.37
C VAL A 371 6.05 15.45 2.44
N PRO A 372 4.97 14.79 2.92
CA PRO A 372 3.91 14.20 2.11
C PRO A 372 2.89 15.23 1.59
N ILE A 373 3.37 16.24 0.86
CA ILE A 373 2.55 17.32 0.30
C ILE A 373 1.47 16.79 -0.65
N SER A 374 1.78 15.77 -1.46
CA SER A 374 0.81 15.17 -2.37
C SER A 374 -0.37 14.59 -1.61
N GLN A 375 -0.13 13.97 -0.46
CA GLN A 375 -1.17 13.42 0.41
C GLN A 375 -2.08 14.53 0.93
N TRP A 376 -1.51 15.63 1.44
CA TRP A 376 -2.31 16.76 1.92
C TRP A 376 -3.10 17.45 0.80
N ILE A 377 -2.57 17.46 -0.42
CA ILE A 377 -3.28 17.97 -1.61
C ILE A 377 -4.42 17.03 -2.03
N VAL A 378 -4.19 15.72 -2.07
CA VAL A 378 -5.24 14.70 -2.33
C VAL A 378 -6.35 14.80 -1.28
N TYR A 379 -5.99 15.17 -0.06
CA TYR A 379 -6.93 15.41 1.03
C TYR A 379 -7.57 16.80 0.98
N ASN A 380 -7.38 17.59 -0.08
CA ASN A 380 -7.95 18.93 -0.27
C ASN A 380 -7.65 19.89 0.89
N ASN A 381 -6.48 19.76 1.55
CA ASN A 381 -6.08 20.63 2.65
C ASN A 381 -5.38 21.93 2.20
N PHE A 382 -5.16 22.07 0.90
CA PHE A 382 -4.53 23.24 0.29
C PHE A 382 -5.53 24.02 -0.55
N ALA A 383 -5.40 25.35 -0.53
CA ALA A 383 -6.22 26.23 -1.35
C ALA A 383 -6.00 25.90 -2.84
N ALA A 384 -7.08 26.01 -3.64
CA ALA A 384 -6.99 25.83 -5.08
C ALA A 384 -5.91 26.75 -5.66
N ASN A 385 -4.93 26.16 -6.36
CA ASN A 385 -3.72 26.81 -6.87
C ASN A 385 -2.66 27.21 -5.82
N ALA A 386 -2.52 26.51 -4.69
CA ALA A 386 -1.38 26.74 -3.79
C ALA A 386 -0.04 26.68 -4.55
N GLN A 387 0.83 27.68 -4.36
CA GLN A 387 2.07 27.86 -5.12
C GLN A 387 3.29 27.85 -4.20
N TRP A 388 4.38 27.28 -4.71
CA TRP A 388 5.71 27.52 -4.18
C TRP A 388 6.13 28.98 -4.43
N GLN A 389 6.53 29.68 -3.36
CA GLN A 389 6.98 31.07 -3.44
C GLN A 389 8.40 31.18 -4.00
N SER A 390 8.76 32.39 -4.45
CA SER A 390 10.12 32.66 -4.94
C SER A 390 11.15 32.35 -3.86
N GLY A 391 12.20 31.61 -4.26
CA GLY A 391 13.26 31.17 -3.35
C GLY A 391 12.93 29.91 -2.55
N ALA A 392 11.74 29.31 -2.71
CA ALA A 392 11.43 28.02 -2.12
C ALA A 392 12.38 26.94 -2.69
N ALA A 393 12.94 26.13 -1.81
CA ALA A 393 13.79 25.00 -2.15
C ALA A 393 13.72 23.94 -1.07
N TYR A 394 14.02 22.70 -1.44
CA TYR A 394 14.24 21.62 -0.50
C TYR A 394 15.69 21.14 -0.55
N ILE A 395 16.14 20.64 0.60
CA ILE A 395 17.49 20.15 0.84
C ILE A 395 17.37 18.65 1.03
N LYS A 396 18.01 17.90 0.16
CA LYS A 396 18.11 16.45 0.24
C LYS A 396 19.46 16.09 0.82
N LYS A 397 19.47 15.22 1.84
CA LYS A 397 20.70 14.73 2.48
C LYS A 397 20.52 13.30 2.95
N GLN A 398 21.60 12.55 3.07
CA GLN A 398 21.59 11.24 3.69
C GLN A 398 22.06 11.36 5.14
N GLY A 399 21.55 10.48 6.00
CA GLY A 399 21.90 10.48 7.41
C GLY A 399 22.19 9.07 7.91
N MET A 400 23.11 8.97 8.86
CA MET A 400 23.43 7.74 9.56
C MET A 400 23.74 8.01 11.03
N ARG A 401 23.58 6.99 11.86
CA ARG A 401 23.97 7.01 13.26
C ARG A 401 25.48 7.01 13.40
N ASN A 402 26.01 7.81 14.32
CA ASN A 402 27.41 7.83 14.73
C ASN A 402 27.51 7.45 16.21
N GLY A 403 27.95 6.22 16.46
CA GLY A 403 27.91 5.55 17.76
C GLY A 403 26.62 4.78 18.01
N ASP A 404 26.68 3.81 18.91
CA ASP A 404 25.53 3.00 19.32
C ASP A 404 24.47 3.85 20.06
N TYR A 405 23.19 3.67 19.72
CA TYR A 405 22.06 4.38 20.34
C TYR A 405 21.06 3.40 20.96
N TYR A 406 20.75 3.62 22.24
CA TYR A 406 19.88 2.76 23.04
C TYR A 406 18.72 3.59 23.60
N GLU A 407 17.55 3.52 22.96
CA GLU A 407 16.35 4.17 23.47
C GLU A 407 15.56 3.23 24.36
N VAL A 408 15.21 3.69 25.55
CA VAL A 408 14.48 2.93 26.57
C VAL A 408 13.01 3.31 26.53
N SER A 409 12.14 2.31 26.49
CA SER A 409 10.69 2.49 26.46
C SER A 409 10.03 1.98 27.75
N ASP A 410 8.82 2.47 28.03
CA ASP A 410 7.97 1.83 29.04
C ASP A 410 7.58 0.44 28.56
N CYS A 411 7.63 -0.53 29.46
CA CYS A 411 7.12 -1.88 29.18
C CYS A 411 5.63 -1.94 29.45
N THR A 412 4.81 -1.63 28.45
CA THR A 412 3.35 -1.59 28.58
C THR A 412 2.72 -2.81 27.91
N ASN A 413 2.19 -3.73 28.71
CA ASN A 413 1.50 -4.95 28.26
C ASN A 413 -0.04 -4.85 28.40
N VAL A 414 -0.63 -3.65 28.39
CA VAL A 414 -2.09 -3.48 28.51
C VAL A 414 -2.61 -2.18 27.87
N ALA A 415 -3.85 -2.24 27.40
CA ALA A 415 -4.63 -1.13 26.84
C ALA A 415 -4.72 0.06 27.80
N SER A 416 -4.25 1.21 27.35
CA SER A 416 -4.04 2.48 28.09
C SER A 416 -2.66 2.58 28.78
N PRO A 417 -1.58 2.67 27.98
CA PRO A 417 -0.25 2.93 28.50
C PRO A 417 -0.25 4.28 29.21
N THR A 418 -0.06 4.27 30.52
CA THR A 418 0.41 5.47 31.21
C THR A 418 1.88 5.62 30.86
N TYR A 419 2.18 6.27 29.75
CA TYR A 419 3.56 6.56 29.37
C TYR A 419 4.18 7.47 30.42
N THR A 420 5.27 7.02 31.03
CA THR A 420 5.99 7.87 31.96
C THR A 420 6.82 8.86 31.14
N THR A 421 6.77 10.13 31.49
CA THR A 421 7.50 11.21 30.79
C THR A 421 8.85 11.53 31.45
N GLY A 422 9.14 10.89 32.58
CA GLY A 422 10.37 11.05 33.35
C GLY A 422 11.42 9.98 33.09
N ASN A 423 12.54 10.06 33.80
CA ASN A 423 13.66 9.11 33.66
C ASN A 423 13.43 7.74 34.35
N GLN A 424 12.21 7.45 34.78
CA GLN A 424 11.82 6.21 35.45
C GLN A 424 10.79 5.47 34.59
N PRO A 425 11.21 4.78 33.51
CA PRO A 425 10.30 3.96 32.72
C PRO A 425 9.73 2.82 33.55
N THR A 426 8.57 2.31 33.14
CA THR A 426 7.95 1.12 33.71
C THR A 426 8.76 -0.12 33.28
N PRO A 427 9.31 -0.92 34.21
CA PRO A 427 10.08 -2.11 33.87
C PRO A 427 9.18 -3.25 33.38
N CYS A 428 9.72 -4.10 32.50
CA CYS A 428 9.08 -5.36 32.10
C CYS A 428 9.05 -6.39 33.23
N LEU A 429 10.08 -6.37 34.09
CA LEU A 429 10.16 -7.22 35.27
C LEU A 429 10.73 -6.42 36.42
N THR A 430 10.00 -6.41 37.54
CA THR A 430 10.47 -5.78 38.79
C THR A 430 11.12 -6.83 39.68
N GLY A 431 12.32 -6.57 40.22
CA GLY A 431 12.98 -7.45 41.18
C GLY A 431 13.49 -8.78 40.59
N GLY A 432 14.00 -8.78 39.36
CA GLY A 432 14.45 -9.98 38.65
C GLY A 432 15.62 -9.74 37.70
N SER A 433 16.00 -10.79 36.97
CA SER A 433 17.11 -10.76 36.00
C SER A 433 16.66 -11.29 34.63
N LEU A 434 17.45 -11.00 33.58
CA LEU A 434 17.24 -11.51 32.22
C LEU A 434 17.22 -13.04 32.18
N ALA A 435 17.98 -13.70 33.05
CA ALA A 435 17.99 -15.16 33.15
C ALA A 435 16.63 -15.74 33.55
N SER A 436 15.85 -15.01 34.35
CA SER A 436 14.48 -15.37 34.76
C SER A 436 13.38 -14.73 33.91
N PHE A 437 13.74 -13.85 32.98
CA PHE A 437 12.78 -13.02 32.25
C PHE A 437 12.17 -13.71 31.03
N PHE A 438 12.93 -14.54 30.33
CA PHE A 438 12.48 -15.20 29.11
C PHE A 438 11.77 -16.54 29.39
N PRO A 439 10.75 -16.92 28.59
CA PRO A 439 10.20 -16.17 27.46
C PRO A 439 9.34 -14.97 27.90
N PHE A 440 9.34 -13.91 27.09
CA PHE A 440 8.53 -12.71 27.33
C PHE A 440 7.66 -12.41 26.11
N SER A 441 6.35 -12.26 26.33
CA SER A 441 5.40 -11.89 25.28
C SER A 441 4.91 -10.45 25.47
N LEU A 442 5.06 -9.65 24.42
CA LEU A 442 4.28 -8.43 24.25
C LEU A 442 2.87 -8.82 23.82
N VAL A 443 1.88 -8.21 24.44
CA VAL A 443 0.47 -8.44 24.13
C VAL A 443 -0.18 -7.16 23.63
N ASP A 444 -1.19 -7.29 22.76
CA ASP A 444 -2.00 -6.17 22.29
C ASP A 444 -3.05 -5.73 23.34
N GLN A 445 -3.90 -4.78 22.96
CA GLN A 445 -4.94 -4.22 23.82
C GLN A 445 -5.97 -5.27 24.31
N ASP A 446 -6.08 -6.39 23.61
CA ASP A 446 -7.00 -7.49 23.90
C ASP A 446 -6.28 -8.69 24.54
N ASN A 447 -5.04 -8.47 24.99
CA ASN A 447 -4.17 -9.44 25.65
C ASN A 447 -3.78 -10.62 24.73
N HIS A 448 -3.80 -10.44 23.41
CA HIS A 448 -3.25 -11.41 22.46
C HIS A 448 -1.73 -11.21 22.31
N PRO A 449 -0.93 -12.29 22.25
CA PRO A 449 0.51 -12.17 22.03
C PRO A 449 0.79 -11.57 20.64
N ASN A 450 1.30 -10.34 20.64
CA ASN A 450 1.77 -9.62 19.45
C ASN A 450 3.16 -10.12 19.02
N GLU A 451 4.08 -10.24 19.99
CA GLU A 451 5.44 -10.71 19.75
C GLU A 451 5.98 -11.44 20.97
N THR A 452 6.61 -12.61 20.78
CA THR A 452 7.22 -13.38 21.88
C THR A 452 8.71 -13.52 21.66
N TYR A 453 9.49 -13.16 22.67
CA TYR A 453 10.94 -13.21 22.68
C TYR A 453 11.43 -14.36 23.55
N PHE A 454 12.36 -15.15 23.01
CA PHE A 454 13.05 -16.22 23.72
C PHE A 454 14.51 -15.84 23.95
N ALA A 455 15.14 -16.41 24.99
CA ALA A 455 16.54 -16.15 25.29
C ALA A 455 17.48 -16.46 24.10
N GLY A 456 17.12 -17.44 23.26
CA GLY A 456 17.88 -17.84 22.08
C GLY A 456 17.77 -16.89 20.88
N ASP A 457 16.79 -15.98 20.86
CA ASP A 457 16.59 -15.06 19.72
C ASP A 457 17.56 -13.89 19.73
N GLY A 458 18.42 -13.79 20.74
CA GLY A 458 19.35 -12.70 20.95
C GLY A 458 20.59 -13.13 21.74
N THR A 459 21.48 -12.17 21.94
CA THR A 459 22.77 -12.37 22.59
C THR A 459 22.82 -11.59 23.89
N ILE A 460 23.15 -12.27 25.00
CA ILE A 460 23.41 -11.63 26.29
C ILE A 460 24.88 -11.22 26.37
N SER A 461 25.14 -9.94 26.62
CA SER A 461 26.48 -9.38 26.77
C SER A 461 26.51 -8.23 27.77
N THR A 462 27.71 -7.83 28.20
CA THR A 462 27.89 -6.65 29.06
C THR A 462 28.12 -5.42 28.18
N ILE A 463 27.18 -4.47 28.22
CA ILE A 463 27.21 -3.25 27.42
C ILE A 463 26.94 -2.07 28.35
N GLN A 464 27.75 -1.01 28.25
CA GLN A 464 27.74 0.14 29.18
C GLN A 464 27.79 -0.26 30.69
N GLY A 465 28.43 -1.38 31.00
CA GLY A 465 28.51 -1.92 32.38
C GLY A 465 27.25 -2.64 32.86
N LEU A 466 26.24 -2.84 32.00
CA LEU A 466 24.98 -3.52 32.31
C LEU A 466 24.86 -4.82 31.54
N THR A 467 24.17 -5.81 32.11
CA THR A 467 23.81 -7.04 31.40
C THR A 467 22.67 -6.74 30.44
N MET A 468 22.88 -6.94 29.15
CA MET A 468 21.89 -6.68 28.09
C MET A 468 21.70 -7.87 27.18
N TRP A 469 20.44 -8.19 26.87
CA TRP A 469 20.06 -9.07 25.77
C TRP A 469 19.71 -8.20 24.56
N VAL A 470 20.32 -8.47 23.40
CA VAL A 470 20.01 -7.78 22.14
C VAL A 470 19.59 -8.82 21.11
N ALA A 471 18.49 -8.56 20.40
CA ALA A 471 17.98 -9.47 19.38
C ALA A 471 19.01 -9.71 18.26
N ASN A 472 19.08 -10.94 17.76
CA ASN A 472 19.97 -11.33 16.66
C ASN A 472 19.45 -10.81 15.30
N SER A 473 18.14 -10.65 15.18
CA SER A 473 17.47 -10.12 13.99
C SER A 473 16.89 -8.73 14.27
N PRO A 474 16.88 -7.82 13.28
CA PRO A 474 16.21 -6.54 13.41
C PRO A 474 14.69 -6.74 13.50
N MET A 475 13.99 -5.72 13.98
CA MET A 475 12.53 -5.68 14.00
C MET A 475 11.96 -5.83 12.58
N GLY A 476 10.81 -6.49 12.45
CA GLY A 476 10.22 -6.81 11.15
C GLY A 476 9.81 -5.58 10.33
N PRO A 477 9.76 -5.71 8.99
CA PRO A 477 9.27 -4.63 8.12
C PRO A 477 7.83 -4.26 8.49
N GLY A 478 7.62 -2.99 8.85
CA GLY A 478 6.32 -2.46 9.33
C GLY A 478 6.36 -1.85 10.74
N LEU A 479 7.41 -2.13 11.53
CA LEU A 479 7.61 -1.51 12.86
C LEU A 479 8.64 -0.38 12.83
N SER A 480 9.62 -0.47 11.94
CA SER A 480 10.57 0.61 11.65
C SER A 480 11.04 0.49 10.20
N SER A 481 11.22 1.64 9.54
CA SER A 481 11.90 1.73 8.25
C SER A 481 13.42 1.69 8.42
N THR A 482 13.91 2.12 9.59
CA THR A 482 15.33 2.08 9.97
C THR A 482 15.63 0.75 10.67
N GLN A 483 16.86 0.25 10.53
CA GLN A 483 17.22 -1.07 11.06
C GLN A 483 17.41 -1.01 12.58
N ASP A 484 16.33 -1.30 13.31
CA ASP A 484 16.31 -1.30 14.77
C ASP A 484 16.30 -2.73 15.33
N TYR A 485 16.92 -2.91 16.48
CA TYR A 485 16.96 -4.17 17.21
C TYR A 485 16.26 -4.03 18.56
N ARG A 486 15.44 -5.01 18.94
CA ARG A 486 14.92 -5.07 20.31
C ARG A 486 16.06 -5.36 21.29
N PHE A 487 16.07 -4.68 22.43
CA PHE A 487 16.93 -5.07 23.55
C PHE A 487 16.17 -5.09 24.88
N PHE A 488 16.70 -5.86 25.82
CA PHE A 488 16.31 -5.86 27.23
C PHE A 488 17.54 -5.68 28.12
N VAL A 489 17.44 -4.86 29.17
CA VAL A 489 18.58 -4.49 30.04
C VAL A 489 18.26 -4.66 31.52
N GLU A 490 19.20 -5.24 32.26
CA GLU A 490 19.17 -5.25 33.72
C GLU A 490 19.68 -3.93 34.28
N LEU A 491 18.85 -3.23 35.05
CA LEU A 491 19.24 -1.99 35.72
C LEU A 491 18.54 -1.89 37.08
N ASN A 492 19.31 -1.67 38.15
CA ASN A 492 18.81 -1.53 39.53
C ASN A 492 17.88 -2.68 39.99
N GLY A 493 18.15 -3.92 39.56
CA GLY A 493 17.36 -5.10 39.92
C GLY A 493 16.05 -5.27 39.14
N ASN A 494 15.85 -4.50 38.07
CA ASN A 494 14.71 -4.60 37.16
C ASN A 494 15.17 -4.88 35.72
N VAL A 495 14.26 -5.37 34.88
CA VAL A 495 14.48 -5.53 33.43
C VAL A 495 13.66 -4.49 32.69
N TYR A 496 14.31 -3.69 31.85
CA TYR A 496 13.68 -2.70 30.97
C TYR A 496 13.80 -3.14 29.51
N MET A 497 12.98 -2.56 28.65
CA MET A 497 13.03 -2.78 27.21
C MET A 497 13.34 -1.51 26.44
N GLY A 498 13.79 -1.69 25.21
CA GLY A 498 14.06 -0.58 24.32
C GLY A 498 14.36 -1.03 22.90
N TYR A 499 14.74 -0.08 22.06
CA TYR A 499 15.26 -0.34 20.72
C TYR A 499 16.68 0.21 20.58
N PHE A 500 17.47 -0.54 19.82
CA PHE A 500 18.89 -0.34 19.64
C PHE A 500 19.20 -0.12 18.17
N GLU A 501 19.88 0.98 17.89
CA GLU A 501 20.51 1.25 16.61
C GLU A 501 22.02 1.11 16.74
N LYS A 502 22.61 0.33 15.83
CA LYS A 502 24.06 0.13 15.76
C LYS A 502 24.75 1.37 15.19
N ASP A 503 26.00 1.56 15.57
CA ASP A 503 26.88 2.48 14.88
C ASP A 503 26.88 2.22 13.36
N GLY A 504 26.70 3.29 12.59
CA GLY A 504 26.63 3.25 11.14
C GLY A 504 25.26 2.91 10.52
N THR A 505 24.21 2.70 11.33
CA THR A 505 22.85 2.50 10.81
C THR A 505 22.42 3.71 9.97
N GLN A 506 22.10 3.49 8.68
CA GLN A 506 21.55 4.53 7.80
C GLN A 506 20.07 4.77 8.11
N TYR A 507 19.64 6.02 8.03
CA TYR A 507 18.24 6.38 8.18
C TYR A 507 17.46 6.09 6.90
N TYR A 508 16.34 5.40 7.03
CA TYR A 508 15.43 5.10 5.95
C TYR A 508 14.05 5.67 6.25
N TYR A 509 13.41 6.20 5.22
CA TYR A 509 12.09 6.83 5.30
C TYR A 509 11.15 6.11 4.34
N PRO A 510 9.92 5.78 4.78
CA PRO A 510 8.96 5.09 3.94
C PRO A 510 8.39 6.04 2.87
N ASN A 511 8.20 5.52 1.67
CA ASN A 511 7.40 6.14 0.62
C ASN A 511 5.94 5.69 0.71
N ALA A 512 5.06 6.45 0.07
CA ALA A 512 3.64 6.10 -0.04
C ALA A 512 3.40 4.74 -0.72
N ASP A 513 4.30 4.30 -1.61
CA ASP A 513 4.24 3.01 -2.31
C ASP A 513 4.78 1.81 -1.50
N GLY A 514 5.16 2.04 -0.23
CA GLY A 514 5.72 1.02 0.65
C GLY A 514 7.23 0.76 0.45
N THR A 515 7.87 1.43 -0.51
CA THR A 515 9.34 1.40 -0.63
C THR A 515 9.98 2.26 0.46
N SER A 516 11.30 2.16 0.62
CA SER A 516 12.05 3.02 1.55
C SER A 516 13.20 3.72 0.84
N VAL A 517 13.44 4.97 1.23
CA VAL A 517 14.53 5.80 0.72
C VAL A 517 15.50 6.15 1.83
N ASN A 518 16.80 6.20 1.52
CA ASN A 518 17.84 6.48 2.51
C ASN A 518 18.28 7.95 2.57
N TYR A 519 17.38 8.86 2.19
CA TYR A 519 17.61 10.30 2.24
C TYR A 519 16.46 10.98 2.99
N VAL A 520 16.78 12.07 3.67
CA VAL A 520 15.83 12.97 4.30
C VAL A 520 15.74 14.26 3.48
N ILE A 521 14.53 14.81 3.37
CA ILE A 521 14.32 16.12 2.78
C ILE A 521 13.87 17.10 3.86
N THR A 522 14.55 18.24 3.91
CA THR A 522 14.15 19.41 4.71
C THR A 522 13.84 20.58 3.80
N LEU A 523 13.09 21.55 4.31
CA LEU A 523 12.66 22.74 3.60
C LEU A 523 13.44 23.96 4.06
N ASN A 524 13.74 24.87 3.14
CA ASN A 524 14.17 26.20 3.51
C ASN A 524 12.97 27.05 3.99
N GLN A 525 13.26 28.21 4.60
CA GLN A 525 12.22 29.06 5.18
C GLN A 525 11.16 29.52 4.16
N ALA A 526 11.55 29.77 2.91
CA ALA A 526 10.62 30.17 1.85
C ALA A 526 9.66 29.03 1.47
N ALA A 527 10.13 27.79 1.46
CA ALA A 527 9.30 26.61 1.25
C ALA A 527 8.34 26.38 2.44
N VAL A 528 8.82 26.47 3.68
CA VAL A 528 7.95 26.40 4.88
C VAL A 528 6.86 27.48 4.84
N ALA A 529 7.21 28.72 4.51
CA ALA A 529 6.24 29.81 4.36
C ALA A 529 5.28 29.61 3.19
N SER A 530 5.71 28.89 2.13
CA SER A 530 4.83 28.50 1.04
C SER A 530 3.77 27.52 1.54
N VAL A 531 4.19 26.47 2.27
CA VAL A 531 3.27 25.48 2.86
C VAL A 531 2.28 26.18 3.79
N GLN A 532 2.77 27.02 4.70
CA GLN A 532 1.94 27.82 5.61
C GLN A 532 0.85 28.61 4.87
N LYS A 533 1.20 29.25 3.74
CA LYS A 533 0.28 30.05 2.95
C LYS A 533 -0.69 29.19 2.11
N GLY A 534 -0.27 27.98 1.76
CA GLY A 534 -1.05 27.06 0.92
C GLY A 534 -2.17 26.37 1.68
N ILE A 535 -2.01 26.14 2.98
CA ILE A 535 -3.00 25.47 3.84
C ILE A 535 -4.29 26.29 3.92
N ILE A 536 -5.44 25.62 3.84
CA ILE A 536 -6.75 26.22 4.09
C ILE A 536 -6.89 26.42 5.60
N SER A 537 -6.91 27.68 6.06
CA SER A 537 -6.93 28.02 7.49
C SER A 537 -8.33 28.32 8.03
N GLY A 538 -8.53 28.00 9.32
CA GLY A 538 -9.71 28.38 10.10
C GLY A 538 -10.81 27.30 10.19
N ALA A 539 -11.17 26.93 11.42
CA ALA A 539 -12.37 26.16 11.71
C ALA A 539 -13.63 26.95 11.28
N SER A 540 -14.57 26.27 10.60
CA SER A 540 -15.86 26.74 10.06
C SER A 540 -15.85 27.43 8.68
N LEU A 541 -15.84 26.61 7.62
CA LEU A 541 -16.50 26.99 6.35
C LEU A 541 -17.54 25.93 5.96
N PRO A 542 -18.84 26.19 6.19
CA PRO A 542 -19.89 25.50 5.46
C PRO A 542 -19.80 25.89 3.99
N GLY A 543 -19.40 24.93 3.14
CA GLY A 543 -19.49 25.06 1.68
C GLY A 543 -18.20 25.44 0.94
N SER A 544 -17.10 24.68 1.10
CA SER A 544 -16.11 24.63 0.02
C SER A 544 -16.74 23.92 -1.19
N GLN A 545 -16.94 24.69 -2.26
CA GLN A 545 -17.58 24.22 -3.47
C GLN A 545 -16.63 23.42 -4.37
N ALA A 546 -17.19 22.35 -4.94
CA ALA A 546 -17.11 21.99 -6.35
C ALA A 546 -15.73 21.60 -6.91
N GLY A 547 -15.43 20.32 -6.79
CA GLY A 547 -14.69 19.57 -7.79
C GLY A 547 -15.14 18.12 -7.68
N LEU A 548 -15.68 17.57 -8.78
CA LEU A 548 -15.93 16.13 -8.90
C LEU A 548 -14.69 15.38 -8.38
N ALA A 549 -14.89 14.49 -7.41
CA ALA A 549 -13.88 13.50 -7.05
C ALA A 549 -13.64 12.64 -8.30
N THR A 550 -12.70 13.05 -9.14
CA THR A 550 -12.12 12.17 -10.13
C THR A 550 -11.49 11.03 -9.34
N ALA A 551 -11.97 9.80 -9.56
CA ALA A 551 -11.45 8.60 -8.94
C ALA A 551 -9.92 8.66 -8.89
N VAL A 552 -9.35 8.61 -7.69
CA VAL A 552 -7.91 8.61 -7.46
C VAL A 552 -7.39 7.27 -7.95
N SER A 553 -7.07 7.17 -9.25
CA SER A 553 -6.38 6.03 -9.81
C SER A 553 -4.89 6.12 -9.50
N SER A 554 -4.51 5.85 -8.25
CA SER A 554 -3.20 5.32 -7.81
C SER A 554 -2.96 5.53 -6.29
N MET A 555 -3.90 5.13 -5.43
CA MET A 555 -3.49 4.83 -4.05
C MET A 555 -2.62 3.58 -4.08
N SER A 556 -1.56 3.56 -3.28
CA SER A 556 -0.80 2.33 -3.05
C SER A 556 -1.76 1.26 -2.56
N ASP A 557 -1.76 0.14 -3.27
CA ASP A 557 -2.54 -1.01 -2.91
C ASP A 557 -1.84 -1.72 -1.75
N LEU A 558 -2.12 -1.28 -0.51
CA LEU A 558 -1.48 -1.76 0.71
C LEU A 558 -1.53 -3.29 0.81
N PHE A 559 -2.56 -3.89 0.22
CA PHE A 559 -2.84 -5.31 0.28
C PHE A 559 -2.39 -6.08 -0.96
N GLY A 560 -2.06 -5.39 -2.07
CA GLY A 560 -1.73 -6.02 -3.34
C GLY A 560 -2.92 -6.74 -4.01
N ILE A 561 -4.15 -6.45 -3.58
CA ILE A 561 -5.37 -7.12 -4.06
C ILE A 561 -6.06 -6.37 -5.19
N GLY A 562 -5.76 -5.08 -5.39
CA GLY A 562 -6.35 -4.18 -6.38
C GLY A 562 -7.61 -3.45 -5.91
N GLY A 563 -7.83 -3.35 -4.60
CA GLY A 563 -9.01 -2.69 -4.02
C GLY A 563 -9.09 -1.21 -4.40
N THR A 564 -10.32 -0.70 -4.49
CA THR A 564 -10.61 0.69 -4.89
C THR A 564 -10.98 1.58 -3.71
N GLY A 565 -10.96 1.04 -2.49
CA GLY A 565 -11.10 1.79 -1.25
C GLY A 565 -9.82 2.51 -0.83
N THR A 566 -9.89 3.23 0.28
CA THR A 566 -8.74 3.94 0.85
C THR A 566 -7.55 2.99 1.08
N ASN A 567 -6.34 3.39 0.67
CA ASN A 567 -5.12 2.57 0.75
C ASN A 567 -5.21 1.19 0.03
N GLY A 568 -6.05 1.06 -1.00
CA GLY A 568 -6.27 -0.21 -1.70
C GLY A 568 -7.12 -1.21 -0.94
N SER A 569 -7.80 -0.78 0.13
CA SER A 569 -8.81 -1.59 0.82
C SER A 569 -10.01 -1.89 -0.08
N LEU A 570 -10.92 -2.71 0.40
CA LEU A 570 -12.19 -2.96 -0.29
C LEU A 570 -13.13 -1.76 -0.15
N SER A 571 -13.69 -1.32 -1.26
CA SER A 571 -14.79 -0.34 -1.33
C SER A 571 -16.16 -1.04 -1.38
N PRO A 572 -17.28 -0.32 -1.18
CA PRO A 572 -18.63 -0.83 -1.47
C PRO A 572 -18.78 -1.43 -2.87
N ALA A 573 -18.17 -0.80 -3.87
CA ALA A 573 -18.25 -1.26 -5.25
C ALA A 573 -17.49 -2.59 -5.42
N ASP A 574 -16.33 -2.74 -4.77
CA ASP A 574 -15.57 -3.99 -4.77
C ASP A 574 -16.38 -5.12 -4.13
N LEU A 575 -16.95 -4.89 -2.94
CA LEU A 575 -17.75 -5.89 -2.21
C LEU A 575 -18.96 -6.35 -3.03
N ARG A 576 -19.72 -5.40 -3.59
CA ARG A 576 -20.91 -5.72 -4.40
C ARG A 576 -20.55 -6.46 -5.67
N LYS A 577 -19.42 -6.11 -6.30
CA LYS A 577 -18.95 -6.80 -7.50
C LYS A 577 -18.43 -8.20 -7.19
N HIS A 578 -17.66 -8.35 -6.12
CA HIS A 578 -17.11 -9.61 -5.65
C HIS A 578 -18.20 -10.65 -5.37
N TYR A 579 -19.23 -10.25 -4.60
CA TYR A 579 -20.36 -11.13 -4.27
C TYR A 579 -21.42 -11.22 -5.37
N ASN A 580 -21.09 -10.78 -6.59
CA ASN A 580 -21.95 -10.83 -7.77
C ASN A 580 -23.36 -10.26 -7.53
N VAL A 581 -23.42 -9.09 -6.89
CA VAL A 581 -24.67 -8.38 -6.60
C VAL A 581 -25.22 -7.72 -7.86
N PRO A 582 -26.47 -8.03 -8.27
CA PRO A 582 -27.12 -7.33 -9.37
C PRO A 582 -27.21 -5.82 -9.09
N SER A 583 -26.76 -4.99 -10.04
CA SER A 583 -26.73 -3.52 -9.88
C SER A 583 -28.12 -2.89 -9.68
N SER A 584 -29.18 -3.58 -10.08
CA SER A 584 -30.58 -3.16 -9.87
C SER A 584 -31.06 -3.33 -8.43
N LEU A 585 -30.35 -4.09 -7.59
CA LEU A 585 -30.73 -4.33 -6.20
C LEU A 585 -29.94 -3.40 -5.27
N THR A 586 -30.67 -2.67 -4.44
CA THR A 586 -30.15 -1.71 -3.45
C THR A 586 -30.64 -2.01 -2.04
N GLY A 587 -31.57 -2.96 -1.85
CA GLY A 587 -32.23 -3.22 -0.57
C GLY A 587 -33.46 -2.33 -0.33
N ALA A 588 -33.91 -1.61 -1.37
CA ALA A 588 -35.05 -0.71 -1.28
C ALA A 588 -36.29 -1.39 -0.69
N GLY A 589 -36.93 -0.71 0.26
CA GLY A 589 -38.14 -1.19 0.94
C GLY A 589 -37.90 -2.18 2.07
N GLN A 590 -36.64 -2.49 2.40
CA GLN A 590 -36.27 -3.32 3.56
C GLN A 590 -35.71 -2.44 4.69
N THR A 591 -35.85 -2.90 5.94
CA THR A 591 -35.30 -2.23 7.12
C THR A 591 -34.41 -3.20 7.88
N ILE A 592 -33.15 -2.82 8.11
CA ILE A 592 -32.18 -3.59 8.87
C ILE A 592 -31.95 -2.87 10.20
N ALA A 593 -32.11 -3.59 11.30
CA ALA A 593 -31.68 -3.13 12.60
C ALA A 593 -30.28 -3.65 12.91
N ILE A 594 -29.44 -2.81 13.53
CA ILE A 594 -28.11 -3.14 14.03
C ILE A 594 -28.17 -3.04 15.55
N VAL A 595 -27.58 -3.99 16.26
CA VAL A 595 -27.55 -3.99 17.72
C VAL A 595 -26.11 -4.01 18.21
N ASP A 596 -25.71 -2.91 18.85
CA ASP A 596 -24.38 -2.71 19.42
C ASP A 596 -24.44 -2.22 20.85
N ALA A 597 -23.33 -2.29 21.58
CA ALA A 597 -23.20 -1.57 22.84
C ALA A 597 -22.97 -0.05 22.60
N PRO A 598 -23.14 0.80 23.61
CA PRO A 598 -22.87 2.24 23.47
C PRO A 598 -21.43 2.55 23.06
N GLY A 599 -21.26 3.49 22.14
CA GLY A 599 -19.97 3.97 21.65
C GLY A 599 -19.94 5.48 21.46
N SER A 600 -18.75 6.07 21.48
CA SER A 600 -18.54 7.50 21.32
C SER A 600 -18.29 7.83 19.85
N GLY A 601 -19.18 8.60 19.22
CA GLY A 601 -19.09 8.93 17.80
C GLY A 601 -20.36 9.59 17.27
N ASN A 602 -20.27 10.19 16.08
CA ASN A 602 -21.42 10.77 15.39
C ASN A 602 -21.74 9.96 14.12
N VAL A 603 -22.39 8.83 14.34
CA VAL A 603 -22.68 7.80 13.33
C VAL A 603 -23.42 8.32 12.11
N ALA A 604 -24.33 9.28 12.31
CA ALA A 604 -25.07 9.86 11.20
C ALA A 604 -24.16 10.69 10.27
N ASP A 605 -23.22 11.44 10.82
CA ASP A 605 -22.30 12.27 10.05
C ASP A 605 -21.18 11.42 9.42
N ASP A 606 -20.67 10.42 10.15
CA ASP A 606 -19.66 9.49 9.66
C ASP A 606 -20.21 8.62 8.50
N LEU A 607 -21.44 8.08 8.63
CA LEU A 607 -22.13 7.36 7.56
C LEU A 607 -22.37 8.25 6.33
N ASN A 608 -22.68 9.55 6.51
CA ASN A 608 -22.86 10.47 5.41
C ASN A 608 -21.55 10.81 4.69
N THR A 609 -20.45 10.91 5.44
CA THR A 609 -19.10 11.11 4.88
C THR A 609 -18.66 9.89 4.09
N TYR A 610 -18.83 8.69 4.65
CA TYR A 610 -18.63 7.43 3.97
C TYR A 610 -19.44 7.35 2.67
N SER A 611 -20.72 7.70 2.73
CA SER A 611 -21.63 7.68 1.59
C SER A 611 -21.20 8.64 0.50
N GLN A 612 -20.82 9.86 0.86
CA GLN A 612 -20.35 10.86 -0.08
C GLN A 612 -19.07 10.41 -0.80
N TYR A 613 -18.12 9.84 -0.06
CA TYR A 613 -16.84 9.38 -0.61
C TYR A 613 -17.04 8.25 -1.63
N TYR A 614 -17.89 7.27 -1.32
CA TYR A 614 -18.15 6.12 -2.20
C TYR A 614 -19.29 6.31 -3.19
N GLY A 615 -19.91 7.49 -3.25
CA GLY A 615 -21.03 7.77 -4.16
C GLY A 615 -22.31 6.99 -3.83
N LEU A 616 -22.51 6.65 -2.55
CA LEU A 616 -23.74 6.03 -2.06
C LEU A 616 -24.81 7.10 -1.73
N PRO A 617 -26.11 6.73 -1.67
CA PRO A 617 -27.16 7.63 -1.20
C PRO A 617 -26.85 8.14 0.22
N GLN A 618 -26.90 9.47 0.42
CA GLN A 618 -26.73 10.06 1.74
C GLN A 618 -27.99 9.82 2.61
N CYS A 619 -27.79 9.54 3.91
CA CYS A 619 -28.85 9.42 4.90
C CYS A 619 -29.06 10.75 5.61
N ASN A 620 -29.98 11.55 5.09
CA ASN A 620 -30.27 12.89 5.57
C ASN A 620 -31.78 13.17 5.63
N SER A 621 -32.18 14.39 5.94
CA SER A 621 -33.61 14.75 6.02
C SER A 621 -34.40 14.54 4.72
N ALA A 622 -33.74 14.56 3.55
CA ALA A 622 -34.37 14.28 2.25
C ALA A 622 -34.44 12.78 1.92
N ASN A 623 -33.53 11.99 2.49
CA ASN A 623 -33.51 10.52 2.38
C ASN A 623 -33.28 9.93 3.78
N PRO A 624 -34.34 9.72 4.58
CA PRO A 624 -34.22 9.27 5.97
C PRO A 624 -33.89 7.77 6.06
N CYS A 625 -32.74 7.36 5.51
CA CYS A 625 -32.28 5.97 5.51
C CYS A 625 -31.53 5.55 6.77
N PHE A 626 -31.29 6.44 7.73
CA PHE A 626 -30.64 6.11 9.00
C PHE A 626 -31.42 6.65 10.20
N GLN A 627 -31.56 5.83 11.24
CA GLN A 627 -32.12 6.21 12.53
C GLN A 627 -31.28 5.60 13.66
N HIS A 628 -30.95 6.40 14.68
CA HIS A 628 -30.33 5.92 15.91
C HIS A 628 -31.35 5.91 17.06
N ILE A 629 -31.45 4.77 17.76
CA ILE A 629 -32.23 4.59 18.98
C ILE A 629 -31.28 4.19 20.09
N ASP A 630 -31.15 5.04 21.11
CA ASP A 630 -30.26 4.81 22.24
C ASP A 630 -30.99 4.31 23.49
N LEU A 631 -30.77 3.05 23.87
CA LEU A 631 -31.33 2.44 25.08
C LEU A 631 -30.47 2.67 26.33
N SER A 632 -29.26 3.22 26.19
CA SER A 632 -28.43 3.64 27.33
C SER A 632 -28.99 4.88 28.03
N ASN A 633 -29.89 5.61 27.36
CA ASN A 633 -30.46 6.87 27.82
C ASN A 633 -29.37 7.91 28.14
N GLY A 634 -28.31 7.96 27.34
CA GLY A 634 -27.19 8.89 27.53
C GLY A 634 -26.32 8.57 28.75
N ALA A 635 -26.29 7.31 29.21
CA ALA A 635 -25.34 6.89 30.23
C ALA A 635 -23.90 7.16 29.76
N ALA A 636 -23.04 7.61 30.68
CA ALA A 636 -21.64 7.87 30.35
C ALA A 636 -20.97 6.58 29.84
N ILE A 637 -20.37 6.67 28.66
CA ILE A 637 -19.61 5.58 28.07
C ILE A 637 -18.24 5.55 28.75
N ASP A 638 -17.90 4.41 29.34
CA ASP A 638 -16.55 4.13 29.80
C ASP A 638 -15.63 4.07 28.57
N GLY A 639 -14.62 4.94 28.50
CA GLY A 639 -13.70 4.98 27.35
C GLY A 639 -12.95 3.67 27.12
N THR A 640 -12.87 2.78 28.11
CA THR A 640 -12.31 1.42 27.96
C THR A 640 -13.29 0.41 27.37
N LYS A 641 -14.56 0.81 27.18
CA LYS A 641 -15.66 0.02 26.62
C LYS A 641 -16.35 0.75 25.46
N ASP A 642 -15.59 1.56 24.73
CA ASP A 642 -16.08 2.32 23.59
C ASP A 642 -16.29 1.41 22.38
N TRP A 643 -17.55 1.27 21.94
CA TRP A 643 -17.92 0.50 20.75
C TRP A 643 -18.05 1.36 19.49
N GLY A 644 -17.59 2.61 19.50
CA GLY A 644 -17.76 3.56 18.40
C GLY A 644 -17.30 3.02 17.04
N SER A 645 -16.13 2.39 16.97
CA SER A 645 -15.61 1.83 15.71
C SER A 645 -16.43 0.66 15.19
N GLU A 646 -17.01 -0.13 16.10
CA GLU A 646 -17.87 -1.28 15.76
C GLU A 646 -19.19 -0.79 15.16
N ILE A 647 -19.78 0.24 15.79
CA ILE A 647 -21.00 0.88 15.31
C ILE A 647 -20.82 1.44 13.89
N GLU A 648 -19.68 2.10 13.62
CA GLU A 648 -19.37 2.61 12.29
C GLU A 648 -19.18 1.48 11.28
N LEU A 649 -18.44 0.43 11.65
CA LEU A 649 -18.24 -0.74 10.80
C LEU A 649 -19.60 -1.35 10.40
N ASP A 650 -20.46 -1.62 11.37
CA ASP A 650 -21.75 -2.26 11.15
C ASP A 650 -22.68 -1.42 10.25
N THR A 651 -22.82 -0.14 10.57
CA THR A 651 -23.70 0.76 9.82
C THR A 651 -23.22 0.97 8.40
N GLN A 652 -21.91 1.15 8.20
CA GLN A 652 -21.33 1.41 6.89
C GLN A 652 -21.28 0.14 6.03
N MET A 653 -21.08 -1.05 6.61
CA MET A 653 -21.13 -2.31 5.87
C MET A 653 -22.56 -2.68 5.42
N VAL A 654 -23.57 -2.43 6.25
CA VAL A 654 -24.97 -2.56 5.81
C VAL A 654 -25.23 -1.62 4.64
N HIS A 655 -24.82 -0.35 4.74
CA HIS A 655 -25.04 0.64 3.69
C HIS A 655 -24.26 0.36 2.41
N ALA A 656 -23.03 -0.15 2.53
CA ALA A 656 -22.19 -0.56 1.41
C ALA A 656 -22.86 -1.66 0.58
N MET A 657 -23.46 -2.65 1.25
CA MET A 657 -24.10 -3.77 0.59
C MET A 657 -25.51 -3.42 0.10
N ALA A 658 -26.31 -2.73 0.92
CA ALA A 658 -27.72 -2.40 0.67
C ALA A 658 -27.99 -0.88 0.78
N PRO A 659 -27.48 -0.06 -0.14
CA PRO A 659 -27.52 1.41 -0.05
C PRO A 659 -28.93 2.04 -0.12
N GLY A 660 -29.96 1.27 -0.44
CA GLY A 660 -31.36 1.68 -0.47
C GLY A 660 -32.20 1.16 0.71
N ALA A 661 -31.61 0.38 1.62
CA ALA A 661 -32.30 -0.08 2.83
C ALA A 661 -32.40 1.05 3.87
N THR A 662 -33.37 0.94 4.78
CA THR A 662 -33.40 1.76 6.00
C THR A 662 -32.58 1.06 7.09
N ILE A 663 -31.69 1.79 7.74
CA ILE A 663 -30.80 1.32 8.79
C ILE A 663 -31.28 1.89 10.12
N ILE A 664 -31.54 1.02 11.10
CA ILE A 664 -31.85 1.41 12.47
C ILE A 664 -30.75 0.90 13.39
N LEU A 665 -29.90 1.80 13.89
CA LEU A 665 -28.96 1.48 14.95
C LEU A 665 -29.70 1.48 16.29
N VAL A 666 -29.65 0.37 17.03
CA VAL A 666 -30.17 0.24 18.39
C VAL A 666 -29.00 0.00 19.33
N THR A 667 -28.55 1.04 20.03
CA THR A 667 -27.51 0.89 21.06
C THR A 667 -28.11 0.36 22.36
N ALA A 668 -27.55 -0.73 22.88
CA ALA A 668 -27.96 -1.36 24.13
C ALA A 668 -27.70 -0.46 25.34
N ALA A 669 -28.21 -0.85 26.51
CA ALA A 669 -27.97 -0.07 27.74
C ALA A 669 -26.50 -0.13 28.20
N SER A 670 -25.81 -1.24 27.92
CA SER A 670 -24.38 -1.46 28.15
C SER A 670 -23.88 -2.63 27.30
N SER A 671 -22.58 -2.94 27.35
CA SER A 671 -21.99 -4.13 26.73
C SER A 671 -22.27 -5.45 27.47
N ASN A 672 -23.09 -5.43 28.53
CA ASN A 672 -23.50 -6.66 29.21
C ASN A 672 -24.43 -7.49 28.33
N GLY A 673 -24.25 -8.82 28.32
CA GLY A 673 -25.03 -9.72 27.46
C GLY A 673 -26.55 -9.67 27.67
N SER A 674 -27.03 -9.38 28.88
CA SER A 674 -28.47 -9.18 29.13
C SER A 674 -29.03 -7.93 28.46
N ASP A 675 -28.23 -6.86 28.40
CA ASP A 675 -28.64 -5.58 27.82
C ASP A 675 -28.59 -5.64 26.30
N LEU A 676 -27.56 -6.29 25.74
CA LEU A 676 -27.49 -6.62 24.32
C LEU A 676 -28.69 -7.47 23.91
N GLN A 677 -29.05 -8.51 24.69
CA GLN A 677 -30.23 -9.32 24.42
C GLN A 677 -31.55 -8.53 24.50
N ALA A 678 -31.65 -7.58 25.44
CA ALA A 678 -32.81 -6.69 25.53
C ALA A 678 -32.91 -5.77 24.30
N ALA A 679 -31.77 -5.26 23.82
CA ALA A 679 -31.69 -4.47 22.59
C ALA A 679 -32.07 -5.28 21.35
N VAL A 680 -31.61 -6.53 21.23
CA VAL A 680 -32.05 -7.48 20.19
C VAL A 680 -33.56 -7.66 20.19
N ASN A 681 -34.16 -7.84 21.37
CA ASN A 681 -35.61 -7.95 21.50
C ASN A 681 -36.34 -6.66 21.13
N TYR A 682 -35.79 -5.51 21.50
CA TYR A 682 -36.34 -4.21 21.13
C TYR A 682 -36.31 -4.02 19.61
N ALA A 683 -35.13 -4.19 19.01
CA ALA A 683 -34.89 -4.10 17.57
C ALA A 683 -35.83 -5.02 16.78
N ALA A 684 -35.97 -6.27 17.21
CA ALA A 684 -36.79 -7.26 16.52
C ALA A 684 -38.31 -7.02 16.58
N ASN A 685 -38.79 -6.15 17.48
CA ASN A 685 -40.20 -5.76 17.56
C ASN A 685 -40.48 -4.39 16.93
N LEU A 686 -39.46 -3.69 16.40
CA LEU A 686 -39.67 -2.44 15.69
C LEU A 686 -40.45 -2.69 14.38
N PRO A 687 -41.42 -1.83 14.03
CA PRO A 687 -42.20 -1.99 12.80
C PRO A 687 -41.30 -1.97 11.56
N GLY A 688 -41.50 -2.95 10.66
CA GLY A 688 -40.83 -3.00 9.37
C GLY A 688 -39.42 -3.59 9.38
N VAL A 689 -38.83 -3.88 10.54
CA VAL A 689 -37.52 -4.55 10.63
C VAL A 689 -37.61 -5.96 10.05
N THR A 690 -36.81 -6.21 9.02
CA THR A 690 -36.71 -7.51 8.34
C THR A 690 -35.45 -8.26 8.76
N ALA A 691 -34.37 -7.58 9.10
CA ALA A 691 -33.16 -8.25 9.58
C ALA A 691 -32.57 -7.55 10.80
N VAL A 692 -31.89 -8.33 11.65
CA VAL A 692 -31.11 -7.82 12.79
C VAL A 692 -29.66 -8.31 12.63
N SER A 693 -28.72 -7.37 12.55
CA SER A 693 -27.27 -7.63 12.59
C SER A 693 -26.76 -7.55 14.03
N MET A 694 -25.89 -8.47 14.41
CA MET A 694 -25.33 -8.62 15.76
C MET A 694 -23.83 -8.93 15.67
N SER A 695 -22.98 -7.90 15.65
CA SER A 695 -21.52 -8.06 15.59
C SER A 695 -20.91 -8.22 16.99
N PHE A 696 -21.46 -9.13 17.79
CA PHE A 696 -20.98 -9.38 19.13
C PHE A 696 -21.05 -10.84 19.53
N THR A 697 -20.22 -11.19 20.51
CA THR A 697 -20.27 -12.49 21.17
C THR A 697 -20.46 -12.32 22.67
N VAL A 698 -21.14 -13.28 23.29
CA VAL A 698 -21.26 -13.39 24.75
C VAL A 698 -20.88 -14.81 25.18
N SER A 699 -20.42 -14.97 26.43
CA SER A 699 -19.96 -16.26 26.97
C SER A 699 -20.98 -17.38 26.78
N SER A 700 -20.56 -18.54 26.28
CA SER A 700 -21.42 -19.72 26.13
C SER A 700 -22.00 -20.17 27.49
N GLY A 701 -23.28 -20.57 27.51
CA GLY A 701 -24.02 -20.85 28.76
C GLY A 701 -25.27 -19.99 29.00
N PHE A 702 -25.63 -19.13 28.04
CA PHE A 702 -26.91 -18.43 28.03
C PHE A 702 -28.09 -19.39 27.82
N SER A 703 -29.19 -19.10 28.51
CA SER A 703 -30.24 -20.07 28.85
C SER A 703 -31.12 -20.50 27.66
N TYR A 704 -31.76 -21.67 27.79
CA TYR A 704 -32.84 -22.17 26.92
C TYR A 704 -33.94 -21.11 26.61
N ALA A 705 -34.09 -20.10 27.47
CA ALA A 705 -35.07 -19.04 27.28
C ALA A 705 -34.76 -18.13 26.08
N GLN A 706 -33.49 -17.94 25.70
CA GLN A 706 -33.11 -17.08 24.56
C GLN A 706 -33.24 -17.82 23.22
N GLU A 707 -33.02 -19.13 23.18
CA GLU A 707 -33.41 -19.95 22.02
C GLU A 707 -34.91 -19.85 21.73
N ALA A 708 -35.75 -19.87 22.78
CA ALA A 708 -37.20 -19.73 22.61
C ALA A 708 -37.62 -18.36 22.05
N VAL A 709 -36.83 -17.31 22.31
CA VAL A 709 -37.03 -15.97 21.75
C VAL A 709 -36.80 -15.99 20.24
N PHE A 710 -35.65 -16.47 19.77
CA PHE A 710 -35.37 -16.56 18.34
C PHE A 710 -36.31 -17.54 17.62
N ALA A 711 -36.66 -18.67 18.24
CA ALA A 711 -37.69 -19.58 17.74
C ALA A 711 -39.03 -18.87 17.51
N GLY A 712 -39.44 -17.99 18.44
CA GLY A 712 -40.67 -17.21 18.35
C GLY A 712 -40.67 -16.18 17.23
N TYR A 713 -39.52 -15.60 16.87
CA TYR A 713 -39.40 -14.72 15.69
C TYR A 713 -39.40 -15.53 14.39
N GLN A 714 -38.68 -16.65 14.33
CA GLN A 714 -38.72 -17.54 13.15
C GLN A 714 -40.15 -18.05 12.87
N ALA A 715 -40.91 -18.40 13.91
CA ALA A 715 -42.31 -18.83 13.76
C ALA A 715 -43.23 -17.72 13.19
N ARG A 716 -42.88 -16.45 13.42
CA ARG A 716 -43.54 -15.28 12.80
C ARG A 716 -43.05 -14.98 11.38
N GLY A 717 -41.93 -15.59 10.98
CA GLY A 717 -41.27 -15.38 9.69
C GLY A 717 -40.30 -14.20 9.64
N TRP A 718 -40.24 -13.36 10.68
CA TRP A 718 -39.37 -12.19 10.77
C TRP A 718 -39.17 -11.69 12.20
N PRO A 719 -38.09 -10.90 12.45
CA PRO A 719 -36.97 -10.68 11.52
C PRO A 719 -36.06 -11.91 11.43
N VAL A 720 -35.13 -11.91 10.48
CA VAL A 720 -34.00 -12.86 10.44
C VAL A 720 -32.81 -12.26 11.20
N PHE A 721 -31.94 -13.12 11.72
CA PHE A 721 -30.85 -12.70 12.60
C PHE A 721 -29.51 -13.13 12.03
N PHE A 722 -28.55 -12.22 12.01
CA PHE A 722 -27.17 -12.47 11.59
C PHE A 722 -26.23 -12.18 12.76
N ALA A 723 -25.31 -13.10 13.04
CA ALA A 723 -24.32 -12.93 14.09
C ALA A 723 -22.92 -13.24 13.58
N SER A 724 -21.95 -12.43 13.99
CA SER A 724 -20.53 -12.73 13.79
C SER A 724 -20.17 -14.05 14.49
N SER A 725 -19.44 -14.94 13.81
CA SER A 725 -19.07 -16.24 14.39
C SER A 725 -17.97 -16.15 15.45
N GLY A 726 -17.27 -15.01 15.49
CA GLY A 726 -16.19 -14.69 16.41
C GLY A 726 -14.85 -14.51 15.69
N ASP A 727 -13.89 -13.91 16.39
CA ASP A 727 -12.59 -13.49 15.81
C ASP A 727 -11.39 -14.16 16.50
N SER A 728 -11.62 -15.31 17.14
CA SER A 728 -10.61 -16.04 17.93
C SER A 728 -10.27 -17.41 17.34
N GLY A 729 -10.57 -17.62 16.06
CA GLY A 729 -10.39 -18.91 15.38
C GLY A 729 -11.32 -20.00 15.92
N HIS A 730 -10.93 -21.26 15.70
CA HIS A 730 -11.74 -22.39 16.14
C HIS A 730 -11.81 -22.51 17.66
N GLN A 731 -13.02 -22.67 18.18
CA GLN A 731 -13.31 -22.97 19.56
C GLN A 731 -14.09 -24.28 19.66
N THR A 732 -13.84 -25.08 20.71
CA THR A 732 -14.62 -26.31 20.93
C THR A 732 -16.12 -26.03 21.06
N TYR A 733 -16.46 -24.88 21.65
CA TYR A 733 -17.83 -24.39 21.77
C TYR A 733 -17.92 -23.00 21.19
N ALA A 734 -18.75 -22.83 20.17
CA ALA A 734 -18.99 -21.54 19.54
C ALA A 734 -19.74 -20.61 20.51
N PRO A 735 -19.48 -19.29 20.48
CA PRO A 735 -20.15 -18.34 21.35
C PRO A 735 -21.61 -18.08 20.93
N TYR A 736 -22.39 -17.56 21.86
CA TYR A 736 -23.75 -17.07 21.59
C TYR A 736 -23.69 -15.60 21.11
N PRO A 737 -24.57 -15.12 20.21
CA PRO A 737 -25.72 -15.81 19.59
C PRO A 737 -25.40 -16.66 18.35
N ALA A 738 -24.17 -16.70 17.87
CA ALA A 738 -23.78 -17.47 16.68
C ALA A 738 -24.12 -18.98 16.79
N GLU A 739 -24.00 -19.57 17.98
CA GLU A 739 -24.35 -20.98 18.19
C GLU A 739 -25.86 -21.30 18.13
N SER A 740 -26.74 -20.29 18.09
CA SER A 740 -28.19 -20.50 17.94
C SER A 740 -28.51 -21.12 16.57
N GLN A 741 -29.46 -22.06 16.53
CA GLN A 741 -29.95 -22.62 15.25
C GLN A 741 -30.87 -21.68 14.47
N TYR A 742 -31.38 -20.64 15.14
CA TYR A 742 -32.33 -19.67 14.58
C TYR A 742 -31.64 -18.38 14.08
N VAL A 743 -30.32 -18.30 14.27
CA VAL A 743 -29.46 -17.21 13.83
C VAL A 743 -28.58 -17.74 12.71
N THR A 744 -28.40 -16.94 11.65
CA THR A 744 -27.40 -17.20 10.62
C THR A 744 -26.05 -16.74 11.15
N SER A 745 -25.18 -17.69 11.47
CA SER A 745 -23.81 -17.40 11.89
C SER A 745 -22.93 -17.12 10.67
N VAL A 746 -22.19 -16.01 10.73
CA VAL A 746 -21.38 -15.52 9.63
C VAL A 746 -19.90 -15.53 9.99
N GLY A 747 -19.15 -16.37 9.28
CA GLY A 747 -17.70 -16.49 9.36
C GLY A 747 -16.94 -15.52 8.45
N GLY A 748 -15.63 -15.72 8.42
CA GLY A 748 -14.67 -14.80 7.81
C GLY A 748 -13.82 -15.42 6.70
N THR A 749 -13.63 -14.67 5.62
CA THR A 749 -12.68 -14.94 4.54
C THR A 749 -11.65 -13.83 4.39
N ARG A 750 -10.57 -14.15 3.67
CA ARG A 750 -9.61 -13.20 3.10
C ARG A 750 -9.79 -13.18 1.60
N ILE A 751 -9.93 -11.98 1.02
CA ILE A 751 -9.92 -11.77 -0.44
C ILE A 751 -8.48 -11.57 -0.89
N ASN A 752 -8.02 -12.39 -1.83
CA ASN A 752 -6.65 -12.41 -2.32
C ASN A 752 -6.43 -11.59 -3.60
N SER A 753 -7.51 -11.24 -4.32
CA SER A 753 -7.46 -10.45 -5.55
C SER A 753 -8.85 -9.97 -5.97
N VAL A 754 -8.93 -8.74 -6.49
CA VAL A 754 -10.12 -8.16 -7.15
C VAL A 754 -10.34 -8.67 -8.58
N THR A 755 -9.70 -9.76 -8.99
CA THR A 755 -10.02 -10.42 -10.27
C THR A 755 -11.29 -11.28 -10.11
N TRP A 756 -12.43 -10.64 -10.31
CA TRP A 756 -13.77 -11.05 -9.87
C TRP A 756 -14.44 -12.27 -10.57
N ASN A 757 -13.68 -13.22 -11.11
CA ASN A 757 -14.23 -14.29 -11.95
C ASN A 757 -13.91 -15.73 -11.47
N SER A 758 -13.52 -15.95 -10.21
CA SER A 758 -13.15 -17.29 -9.74
C SER A 758 -13.30 -17.50 -8.22
N PRO A 759 -13.76 -18.69 -7.76
CA PRO A 759 -13.68 -19.14 -6.35
C PRO A 759 -12.26 -19.10 -5.76
N SER A 760 -11.23 -19.08 -6.62
CA SER A 760 -9.82 -18.98 -6.20
C SER A 760 -9.41 -17.60 -5.66
N SER A 761 -10.33 -16.64 -5.58
CA SER A 761 -10.08 -15.29 -5.09
C SER A 761 -10.20 -15.17 -3.57
N GLU A 762 -10.72 -16.18 -2.86
CA GLU A 762 -10.85 -16.17 -1.41
C GLU A 762 -10.22 -17.39 -0.73
N THR A 763 -9.72 -17.16 0.48
CA THR A 763 -9.22 -18.19 1.41
C THR A 763 -9.88 -17.99 2.77
N ALA A 764 -10.00 -19.04 3.57
CA ALA A 764 -10.49 -18.93 4.94
C ALA A 764 -9.62 -17.98 5.77
N TRP A 765 -10.26 -17.12 6.56
CA TRP A 765 -9.55 -16.23 7.48
C TRP A 765 -9.13 -16.98 8.75
N GLN A 766 -7.87 -16.85 9.14
CA GLN A 766 -7.31 -17.66 10.23
C GLN A 766 -7.91 -17.40 11.61
N TYR A 767 -8.59 -16.27 11.78
CA TYR A 767 -9.26 -15.91 13.02
C TYR A 767 -10.79 -16.09 12.93
N SER A 768 -11.32 -16.57 11.80
CA SER A 768 -12.74 -16.84 11.64
C SER A 768 -13.22 -17.81 12.73
N GLY A 769 -14.23 -17.38 13.49
CA GLY A 769 -14.83 -18.16 14.56
C GLY A 769 -15.54 -19.39 14.00
N GLY A 770 -15.34 -20.52 14.65
CA GLY A 770 -15.96 -21.77 14.25
C GLY A 770 -15.95 -22.79 15.37
N GLY A 771 -16.79 -23.81 15.23
CA GLY A 771 -16.95 -24.83 16.27
C GLY A 771 -18.35 -25.42 16.29
N ARG A 772 -18.78 -25.87 17.47
CA ARG A 772 -20.14 -26.42 17.67
C ARG A 772 -20.84 -25.74 18.83
N SER A 773 -22.16 -25.79 18.84
CA SER A 773 -22.93 -25.40 20.01
C SER A 773 -22.63 -26.33 21.19
N PHE A 774 -22.66 -25.78 22.40
CA PHE A 774 -22.64 -26.58 23.63
C PHE A 774 -23.99 -27.26 23.90
N TRP A 775 -25.11 -26.64 23.51
CA TRP A 775 -26.46 -27.03 23.95
C TRP A 775 -27.41 -27.45 22.82
N VAL A 776 -27.22 -26.93 21.62
CA VAL A 776 -28.17 -27.08 20.51
C VAL A 776 -27.75 -28.29 19.67
N LEU A 777 -28.65 -29.25 19.48
CA LEU A 777 -28.42 -30.37 18.58
C LEU A 777 -28.35 -29.90 17.13
N ALA A 778 -27.55 -30.59 16.31
CA ALA A 778 -27.44 -30.31 14.88
C ALA A 778 -28.84 -30.39 14.24
N PRO A 779 -29.35 -29.30 13.65
CA PRO A 779 -30.68 -29.31 13.04
C PRO A 779 -30.72 -30.19 11.78
N ASP A 780 -31.88 -30.76 11.46
CA ASP A 780 -32.04 -31.64 10.30
C ASP A 780 -31.59 -31.00 8.98
N TRP A 781 -31.84 -29.69 8.80
CA TRP A 781 -31.42 -28.95 7.60
C TRP A 781 -29.90 -28.80 7.48
N GLN A 782 -29.17 -28.90 8.59
CA GLN A 782 -27.71 -28.87 8.62
C GLN A 782 -27.13 -30.28 8.39
N LEU A 783 -27.73 -31.29 9.04
CA LEU A 783 -27.27 -32.69 8.98
C LEU A 783 -27.27 -33.27 7.56
N THR A 784 -28.15 -32.80 6.68
CA THR A 784 -28.21 -33.29 5.30
C THR A 784 -27.09 -32.79 4.39
N THR A 785 -26.31 -31.80 4.83
CA THR A 785 -25.27 -31.14 4.01
C THR A 785 -23.85 -31.38 4.57
N ILE A 786 -23.72 -31.78 5.84
CA ILE A 786 -22.43 -32.17 6.45
C ILE A 786 -22.08 -33.63 6.06
N PRO A 787 -20.90 -33.93 5.50
CA PRO A 787 -20.58 -35.30 5.06
C PRO A 787 -20.49 -36.31 6.23
N VAL A 788 -20.93 -37.55 5.99
CA VAL A 788 -21.08 -38.62 6.99
C VAL A 788 -19.82 -38.96 7.82
N PRO A 789 -18.58 -38.94 7.28
CA PRO A 789 -17.38 -39.21 8.09
C PRO A 789 -17.16 -38.20 9.24
N TYR A 790 -17.71 -36.99 9.11
CA TYR A 790 -17.60 -35.92 10.10
C TYR A 790 -18.67 -36.02 11.18
N LEU A 791 -19.78 -36.75 10.91
CA LEU A 791 -20.82 -37.05 11.89
C LEU A 791 -20.34 -37.89 13.09
N LEU A 792 -19.28 -38.67 12.87
CA LEU A 792 -18.75 -39.64 13.83
C LEU A 792 -17.67 -39.07 14.77
N SER A 793 -17.14 -37.87 14.49
CA SER A 793 -16.03 -37.28 15.27
C SER A 793 -16.45 -36.15 16.21
N ASN A 794 -17.58 -35.45 16.02
CA ASN A 794 -18.02 -34.41 16.98
C ASN A 794 -19.44 -33.78 16.82
N THR A 795 -20.32 -34.20 15.91
CA THR A 795 -21.38 -33.29 15.38
C THR A 795 -22.84 -33.68 15.70
N SER A 796 -23.15 -34.20 16.89
CA SER A 796 -24.56 -34.21 17.33
C SER A 796 -25.09 -32.80 17.63
N SER A 797 -24.25 -31.77 17.60
CA SER A 797 -24.55 -30.38 17.96
C SER A 797 -24.43 -29.42 16.76
N ARG A 798 -25.16 -28.30 16.78
CA ARG A 798 -25.18 -27.26 15.73
C ARG A 798 -23.77 -26.79 15.41
N ALA A 799 -23.31 -26.96 14.17
CA ALA A 799 -21.98 -26.55 13.72
C ALA A 799 -21.98 -25.08 13.29
N VAL A 800 -20.89 -24.33 13.48
CA VAL A 800 -20.73 -22.89 13.24
C VAL A 800 -19.47 -22.66 12.40
N PRO A 801 -19.45 -21.75 11.39
CA PRO A 801 -20.54 -20.85 10.96
C PRO A 801 -21.47 -21.46 9.88
N ASP A 802 -22.55 -20.76 9.51
CA ASP A 802 -23.44 -21.18 8.42
C ASP A 802 -22.93 -20.73 7.04
N VAL A 803 -22.41 -19.50 6.96
CA VAL A 803 -21.92 -18.84 5.74
C VAL A 803 -20.72 -17.96 6.09
N ALA A 804 -20.05 -17.36 5.11
CA ALA A 804 -18.98 -16.40 5.35
C ALA A 804 -19.05 -15.17 4.44
N ALA A 805 -18.31 -14.14 4.82
CA ALA A 805 -17.94 -12.99 3.99
C ALA A 805 -16.56 -12.47 4.43
N VAL A 806 -16.06 -11.42 3.80
CA VAL A 806 -14.72 -10.89 4.08
C VAL A 806 -14.60 -10.39 5.53
N ALA A 807 -13.49 -10.78 6.17
CA ALA A 807 -13.18 -10.45 7.56
C ALA A 807 -11.71 -10.11 7.80
N ASP A 808 -10.80 -10.37 6.84
CA ASP A 808 -9.37 -10.17 7.09
C ASP A 808 -8.97 -8.70 7.09
N PHE A 809 -8.82 -8.11 8.28
CA PHE A 809 -8.39 -6.71 8.47
C PHE A 809 -6.92 -6.46 8.08
N LYS A 810 -6.09 -7.51 7.93
CA LYS A 810 -4.65 -7.38 7.67
C LYS A 810 -4.32 -7.44 6.19
N TYR A 811 -5.10 -8.17 5.41
CA TYR A 811 -4.80 -8.42 4.00
C TYR A 811 -5.95 -8.16 3.03
N SER A 812 -7.17 -7.91 3.51
CA SER A 812 -8.29 -7.54 2.66
C SER A 812 -9.30 -6.71 3.45
N ALA A 813 -8.80 -5.69 4.12
CA ALA A 813 -9.62 -4.87 5.00
C ALA A 813 -10.72 -4.15 4.23
N VAL A 814 -11.83 -3.90 4.91
CA VAL A 814 -12.80 -2.89 4.48
C VAL A 814 -12.35 -1.54 5.04
N SER A 815 -12.64 -0.47 4.32
CA SER A 815 -12.45 0.90 4.83
C SER A 815 -13.74 1.39 5.47
N VAL A 816 -13.61 1.99 6.64
CA VAL A 816 -14.69 2.57 7.45
C VAL A 816 -14.26 3.98 7.81
N TYR A 817 -15.20 4.91 7.90
CA TYR A 817 -14.96 6.25 8.38
C TYR A 817 -15.37 6.35 9.86
N TYR A 818 -14.44 6.66 10.75
CA TYR A 818 -14.70 6.72 12.20
C TYR A 818 -13.88 7.82 12.83
N LYS A 819 -14.53 8.69 13.62
CA LYS A 819 -13.86 9.80 14.35
C LYS A 819 -12.95 10.62 13.43
N ASP A 820 -13.53 11.12 12.34
CA ASP A 820 -12.86 11.95 11.33
C ASP A 820 -11.71 11.26 10.56
N ASN A 821 -11.57 9.93 10.65
CA ASN A 821 -10.48 9.18 10.03
C ASN A 821 -10.99 7.98 9.22
N TRP A 822 -10.28 7.66 8.13
CA TRP A 822 -10.42 6.36 7.47
C TRP A 822 -9.67 5.30 8.26
N VAL A 823 -10.41 4.34 8.79
CA VAL A 823 -9.88 3.17 9.51
C VAL A 823 -10.05 1.93 8.66
N LEU A 824 -9.05 1.06 8.69
CA LEU A 824 -9.07 -0.24 8.02
C LEU A 824 -9.52 -1.28 9.03
N MET A 825 -10.64 -1.93 8.75
CA MET A 825 -11.30 -2.84 9.67
C MET A 825 -11.62 -4.18 9.00
N GLY A 826 -12.03 -5.15 9.81
CA GLY A 826 -12.40 -6.49 9.40
C GLY A 826 -13.09 -7.18 10.57
N GLY A 827 -12.72 -8.41 10.86
CA GLY A 827 -13.47 -9.26 11.79
C GLY A 827 -14.69 -9.88 11.13
N THR A 828 -15.21 -10.95 11.73
CA THR A 828 -16.54 -11.47 11.41
C THR A 828 -17.65 -10.46 11.72
N SER A 829 -17.30 -9.43 12.50
CA SER A 829 -18.01 -8.16 12.63
C SER A 829 -18.23 -7.41 11.32
N ALA A 830 -17.33 -7.47 10.33
CA ALA A 830 -17.61 -6.94 9.00
C ALA A 830 -18.56 -7.88 8.23
N SER A 831 -18.44 -9.18 8.43
CA SER A 831 -19.19 -10.19 7.69
C SER A 831 -20.69 -10.22 8.02
N ALA A 832 -21.06 -10.11 9.30
CA ALA A 832 -22.45 -10.13 9.75
C ALA A 832 -23.34 -9.02 9.13
N PRO A 833 -22.96 -7.74 9.16
CA PRO A 833 -23.71 -6.65 8.52
C PRO A 833 -23.71 -6.75 7.00
N ILE A 834 -22.66 -7.30 6.37
CA ILE A 834 -22.67 -7.63 4.93
C ILE A 834 -23.81 -8.60 4.62
N TRP A 835 -23.94 -9.69 5.38
CA TRP A 835 -25.02 -10.67 5.18
C TRP A 835 -26.40 -10.14 5.54
N ALA A 836 -26.51 -9.25 6.54
CA ALA A 836 -27.74 -8.51 6.81
C ALA A 836 -28.15 -7.66 5.59
N GLY A 837 -27.19 -6.96 4.96
CA GLY A 837 -27.39 -6.25 3.69
C GLY A 837 -27.83 -7.17 2.55
N ILE A 838 -27.22 -8.34 2.40
CA ILE A 838 -27.61 -9.34 1.39
C ILE A 838 -29.05 -9.82 1.61
N SER A 839 -29.49 -9.98 2.87
CA SER A 839 -30.88 -10.34 3.15
C SER A 839 -31.87 -9.26 2.71
N ALA A 840 -31.50 -7.98 2.82
CA ALA A 840 -32.31 -6.88 2.31
C ALA A 840 -32.34 -6.87 0.76
N LEU A 841 -31.22 -7.17 0.11
CA LEU A 841 -31.19 -7.35 -1.34
C LEU A 841 -32.13 -8.50 -1.78
N LEU A 842 -32.18 -9.61 -1.03
CA LEU A 842 -33.09 -10.73 -1.29
C LEU A 842 -34.55 -10.32 -1.08
N GLY A 843 -34.83 -9.58 -0.01
CA GLY A 843 -36.16 -9.05 0.29
C GLY A 843 -36.68 -8.18 -0.86
N GLN A 844 -35.85 -7.29 -1.39
CA GLN A 844 -36.18 -6.49 -2.58
C GLN A 844 -36.36 -7.38 -3.83
N TYR A 845 -35.46 -8.33 -4.07
CA TYR A 845 -35.52 -9.24 -5.22
C TYR A 845 -36.84 -10.01 -5.27
N LEU A 846 -37.24 -10.60 -4.14
CA LEU A 846 -38.50 -11.34 -4.03
C LEU A 846 -39.72 -10.41 -4.09
N ALA A 847 -39.66 -9.23 -3.47
CA ALA A 847 -40.74 -8.25 -3.53
C ALA A 847 -41.03 -7.79 -4.97
N ASN A 848 -40.00 -7.61 -5.80
CA ASN A 848 -40.15 -7.31 -7.23
C ASN A 848 -40.90 -8.41 -7.99
N GLN A 849 -40.92 -9.64 -7.47
CA GLN A 849 -41.66 -10.78 -7.99
C GLN A 849 -43.00 -11.02 -7.27
N ASN A 850 -43.41 -10.11 -6.39
CA ASN A 850 -44.58 -10.26 -5.50
C ASN A 850 -44.48 -11.46 -4.54
N ILE A 851 -43.26 -11.86 -4.18
CA ILE A 851 -42.97 -12.89 -3.19
C ILE A 851 -42.56 -12.20 -1.89
N SER A 852 -43.21 -12.55 -0.78
CA SER A 852 -42.78 -12.08 0.54
C SER A 852 -41.73 -13.03 1.13
N LEU A 853 -40.54 -12.50 1.41
CA LEU A 853 -39.49 -13.24 2.14
C LEU A 853 -39.98 -13.70 3.53
N SER A 854 -40.87 -12.94 4.20
CA SER A 854 -41.54 -13.33 5.46
C SER A 854 -42.24 -14.68 5.35
N ASN A 855 -42.99 -14.82 4.26
CA ASN A 855 -43.88 -15.93 4.03
C ASN A 855 -43.09 -17.14 3.55
N LEU A 856 -41.96 -16.90 2.88
CA LEU A 856 -41.03 -17.94 2.49
C LEU A 856 -40.32 -18.48 3.73
N VAL A 857 -39.69 -17.61 4.54
CA VAL A 857 -38.99 -17.98 5.78
C VAL A 857 -39.90 -18.73 6.76
N SER A 858 -41.11 -18.24 7.03
CA SER A 858 -42.05 -18.92 7.95
C SER A 858 -42.53 -20.29 7.48
N LYS A 859 -42.49 -20.57 6.17
CA LYS A 859 -42.87 -21.87 5.59
C LYS A 859 -41.70 -22.83 5.44
N THR A 860 -40.48 -22.30 5.42
CA THR A 860 -39.26 -23.12 5.28
C THR A 860 -38.87 -23.72 6.61
N LYS A 861 -38.69 -25.04 6.64
CA LYS A 861 -38.13 -25.73 7.80
C LYS A 861 -36.71 -25.21 8.05
N GLY A 862 -36.45 -24.67 9.24
CA GLY A 862 -35.16 -24.03 9.55
C GLY A 862 -35.09 -22.55 9.19
N GLY A 863 -36.20 -21.93 8.77
CA GLY A 863 -36.26 -20.50 8.50
C GLY A 863 -35.30 -20.07 7.38
N PHE A 864 -34.55 -19.00 7.62
CA PHE A 864 -33.57 -18.47 6.67
C PHE A 864 -32.40 -19.45 6.45
N ASN A 865 -31.86 -20.05 7.52
CA ASN A 865 -30.83 -21.07 7.42
C ASN A 865 -31.31 -22.25 6.56
N GLY A 866 -32.56 -22.69 6.74
CA GLY A 866 -33.18 -23.72 5.91
C GLY A 866 -33.23 -23.38 4.41
N LEU A 867 -33.43 -22.11 4.06
CA LEU A 867 -33.36 -21.65 2.65
C LEU A 867 -31.94 -21.78 2.11
N LEU A 868 -30.95 -21.27 2.85
CA LEU A 868 -29.54 -21.31 2.45
C LEU A 868 -29.07 -22.76 2.22
N TYR A 869 -29.26 -23.63 3.21
CA TYR A 869 -28.87 -25.04 3.13
C TYR A 869 -29.64 -25.80 2.03
N GLY A 870 -30.89 -25.42 1.75
CA GLY A 870 -31.68 -25.99 0.65
C GLY A 870 -31.10 -25.70 -0.74
N THR A 871 -30.42 -24.55 -0.93
CA THR A 871 -29.82 -24.20 -2.23
C THR A 871 -28.60 -25.05 -2.58
N VAL A 872 -27.87 -25.54 -1.58
CA VAL A 872 -26.67 -26.39 -1.74
C VAL A 872 -27.05 -27.79 -2.26
N GLN A 873 -28.30 -28.21 -2.07
CA GLN A 873 -28.81 -29.50 -2.50
C GLN A 873 -29.44 -29.49 -3.90
N SER A 874 -29.47 -28.35 -4.60
CA SER A 874 -30.09 -28.23 -5.93
C SER A 874 -29.06 -28.50 -7.04
N PRO A 875 -29.14 -29.63 -7.77
CA PRO A 875 -28.24 -29.87 -8.89
C PRO A 875 -28.61 -28.96 -10.07
N GLY A 876 -27.65 -28.19 -10.58
CA GLY A 876 -27.72 -27.63 -11.94
C GLY A 876 -27.92 -26.12 -12.11
N THR A 877 -28.02 -25.30 -11.06
CA THR A 877 -28.21 -23.82 -11.17
C THR A 877 -26.98 -22.97 -10.81
N GLY A 878 -25.81 -23.59 -10.64
CA GLY A 878 -24.66 -22.96 -9.97
C GLY A 878 -24.87 -22.96 -8.45
N SER A 879 -23.79 -23.11 -7.68
CA SER A 879 -23.83 -23.50 -6.26
C SER A 879 -24.49 -22.49 -5.30
N GLY A 880 -24.85 -21.28 -5.75
CA GLY A 880 -25.33 -20.19 -4.87
C GLY A 880 -24.25 -19.60 -3.96
N PHE A 881 -23.20 -20.38 -3.68
CA PHE A 881 -22.04 -20.01 -2.89
C PHE A 881 -20.74 -20.27 -3.63
N TYR A 882 -19.75 -19.44 -3.41
CA TYR A 882 -18.35 -19.74 -3.69
C TYR A 882 -17.80 -20.59 -2.54
N ASP A 883 -17.49 -21.84 -2.84
CA ASP A 883 -16.95 -22.81 -1.89
C ASP A 883 -15.48 -22.50 -1.58
N ILE A 884 -15.15 -22.28 -0.31
CA ILE A 884 -13.81 -21.93 0.14
C ILE A 884 -13.09 -23.22 0.54
N THR A 885 -12.03 -23.54 -0.18
CA THR A 885 -11.39 -24.87 -0.08
C THR A 885 -9.95 -24.81 0.44
N SER A 886 -9.52 -23.66 0.96
CA SER A 886 -8.16 -23.47 1.47
C SER A 886 -8.09 -22.42 2.58
N GLY A 887 -7.13 -22.60 3.49
CA GLY A 887 -6.98 -21.83 4.73
C GLY A 887 -7.50 -22.60 5.95
N THR A 888 -7.16 -22.13 7.15
CA THR A 888 -7.53 -22.78 8.41
C THR A 888 -7.71 -21.75 9.51
N ASN A 889 -8.69 -21.95 10.40
CA ASN A 889 -8.84 -21.18 11.64
C ASN A 889 -8.29 -21.90 12.88
N ASN A 890 -7.49 -22.95 12.69
CA ASN A 890 -6.89 -23.67 13.81
C ASN A 890 -5.64 -22.95 14.31
N LEU A 891 -5.78 -22.20 15.40
CA LEU A 891 -4.67 -21.48 16.04
C LEU A 891 -3.88 -22.36 17.03
N THR A 892 -4.19 -23.64 17.15
CA THR A 892 -3.60 -24.57 18.13
C THR A 892 -2.84 -25.71 17.44
N THR A 893 -2.05 -26.47 18.22
CA THR A 893 -1.37 -27.69 17.74
C THR A 893 -2.26 -28.93 17.71
N SER A 894 -3.52 -28.82 18.15
CA SER A 894 -4.45 -29.95 18.17
C SER A 894 -4.99 -30.23 16.75
N LEU A 895 -5.09 -31.51 16.37
CA LEU A 895 -5.61 -31.88 15.05
C LEU A 895 -7.12 -31.63 14.98
N CYS A 896 -7.53 -30.69 14.13
CA CYS A 896 -8.93 -30.44 13.80
C CYS A 896 -9.12 -30.43 12.28
N ALA A 897 -9.76 -31.48 11.76
CA ALA A 897 -9.99 -31.62 10.33
C ALA A 897 -11.01 -30.61 9.77
N LEU A 898 -12.03 -30.24 10.56
CA LEU A 898 -13.08 -29.29 10.16
C LEU A 898 -12.66 -27.82 10.28
N CYS A 899 -11.57 -27.55 10.99
CA CYS A 899 -10.98 -26.21 11.13
C CYS A 899 -10.13 -25.81 9.92
N THR A 900 -10.05 -26.69 8.91
CA THR A 900 -9.39 -26.41 7.64
C THR A 900 -10.48 -26.38 6.58
N ALA A 901 -10.47 -25.33 5.76
CA ALA A 901 -11.46 -25.15 4.71
C ALA A 901 -11.34 -26.28 3.68
N GLN A 902 -12.47 -26.83 3.25
CA GLN A 902 -12.54 -28.03 2.43
C GLN A 902 -13.75 -27.98 1.51
N THR A 903 -13.82 -28.87 0.51
CA THR A 903 -14.99 -28.91 -0.38
C THR A 903 -16.29 -29.14 0.40
N GLY A 904 -17.25 -28.23 0.21
CA GLY A 904 -18.54 -28.25 0.89
C GLY A 904 -18.51 -27.54 2.24
N TYR A 905 -19.23 -28.08 3.23
CA TYR A 905 -19.30 -27.44 4.55
C TYR A 905 -18.01 -27.63 5.36
N ASP A 906 -17.54 -26.55 6.01
CA ASP A 906 -16.47 -26.56 7.02
C ASP A 906 -16.71 -25.60 8.21
N ASP A 907 -16.02 -25.83 9.33
CA ASP A 907 -16.12 -25.02 10.56
C ASP A 907 -15.27 -23.73 10.47
N VAL A 908 -15.06 -23.20 9.27
CA VAL A 908 -14.34 -21.94 9.05
C VAL A 908 -15.19 -20.96 8.27
N THR A 909 -15.81 -21.43 7.19
CA THR A 909 -16.56 -20.64 6.22
C THR A 909 -17.97 -21.16 5.97
N GLY A 910 -18.37 -22.26 6.61
CA GLY A 910 -19.70 -22.81 6.49
C GLY A 910 -19.97 -23.29 5.07
N LEU A 911 -21.04 -22.79 4.45
CA LEU A 911 -21.37 -23.04 3.04
C LEU A 911 -20.50 -22.24 2.05
N GLY A 912 -19.62 -21.36 2.54
CA GLY A 912 -18.81 -20.45 1.73
C GLY A 912 -19.39 -19.04 1.65
N THR A 913 -18.93 -18.27 0.66
CA THR A 913 -19.33 -16.86 0.45
C THR A 913 -20.39 -16.72 -0.65
N PRO A 914 -21.24 -15.68 -0.64
CA PRO A 914 -22.40 -15.63 -1.52
C PRO A 914 -22.02 -15.30 -2.97
N ASN A 915 -22.61 -16.05 -3.91
CA ASN A 915 -22.85 -15.56 -5.27
C ASN A 915 -24.30 -15.08 -5.32
N VAL A 916 -24.52 -13.79 -5.05
CA VAL A 916 -25.84 -13.23 -4.78
C VAL A 916 -26.84 -13.49 -5.91
N ALA A 917 -26.45 -13.31 -7.16
CA ALA A 917 -27.33 -13.59 -8.31
C ALA A 917 -27.79 -15.06 -8.36
N SER A 918 -26.85 -16.01 -8.25
CA SER A 918 -27.18 -17.44 -8.27
C SER A 918 -27.96 -17.87 -7.03
N LEU A 919 -27.59 -17.38 -5.85
CA LEU A 919 -28.28 -17.66 -4.60
C LEU A 919 -29.76 -17.24 -4.68
N PHE A 920 -30.03 -16.04 -5.21
CA PHE A 920 -31.40 -15.51 -5.27
C PHE A 920 -32.26 -16.27 -6.29
N ALA A 921 -31.70 -16.62 -7.45
CA ALA A 921 -32.38 -17.45 -8.43
C ALA A 921 -32.72 -18.86 -7.86
N ASN A 922 -31.79 -19.45 -7.09
CA ASN A 922 -32.00 -20.72 -6.41
C ASN A 922 -33.12 -20.63 -5.37
N ILE A 923 -33.14 -19.57 -4.56
CA ILE A 923 -34.17 -19.35 -3.53
C ILE A 923 -35.56 -19.07 -4.15
N ALA A 924 -35.62 -18.30 -5.24
CA ALA A 924 -36.88 -18.03 -5.94
C ALA A 924 -37.43 -19.25 -6.69
N GLY A 925 -36.65 -20.34 -6.78
CA GLY A 925 -37.07 -21.57 -7.45
C GLY A 925 -37.13 -21.42 -8.97
N GLU A 926 -36.28 -20.58 -9.56
CA GLU A 926 -36.14 -20.38 -11.01
C GLU A 926 -35.49 -21.60 -11.72
N SER A 927 -35.89 -22.80 -11.33
CA SER A 927 -35.77 -24.00 -12.15
C SER A 927 -36.68 -23.84 -13.38
N LEU A 928 -36.10 -23.93 -14.58
CA LEU A 928 -36.86 -23.97 -15.83
C LEU A 928 -37.82 -25.18 -15.79
N ASN A 929 -39.10 -24.94 -15.49
CA ASN A 929 -40.10 -26.00 -15.39
C ASN A 929 -40.61 -26.39 -16.78
N CYS A 930 -39.94 -27.35 -17.39
CA CYS A 930 -40.33 -27.97 -18.65
C CYS A 930 -41.58 -28.84 -18.46
N LYS A 931 -42.75 -28.22 -18.28
CA LYS A 931 -44.01 -28.96 -18.15
C LYS A 931 -44.12 -30.00 -19.27
N ALA A 932 -44.23 -31.28 -18.92
CA ALA A 932 -44.52 -32.34 -19.87
C ALA A 932 -45.84 -32.01 -20.57
N GLY A 933 -45.82 -31.99 -21.90
CA GLY A 933 -46.97 -31.65 -22.71
C GLY A 933 -46.84 -32.26 -24.09
N VAL A 934 -47.97 -32.63 -24.66
CA VAL A 934 -48.10 -33.01 -26.06
C VAL A 934 -49.13 -32.10 -26.73
N GLY A 935 -48.88 -31.74 -27.98
CA GLY A 935 -49.87 -31.10 -28.82
C GLY A 935 -51.04 -32.05 -29.09
N GLY A 936 -52.22 -31.49 -29.35
CA GLY A 936 -53.42 -32.29 -29.64
C GLY A 936 -53.45 -32.91 -31.03
N GLY A 937 -52.36 -32.83 -31.79
CA GLY A 937 -52.34 -33.10 -33.22
C GLY A 937 -53.26 -32.18 -34.04
N THR A 938 -52.89 -31.88 -35.27
CA THR A 938 -53.76 -31.16 -36.22
C THR A 938 -53.76 -31.89 -37.54
N ASN A 939 -54.82 -31.71 -38.35
CA ASN A 939 -55.01 -32.45 -39.61
C ASN A 939 -54.98 -33.97 -39.45
N GLY A 940 -55.30 -34.51 -38.28
CA GLY A 940 -55.23 -35.95 -38.01
C GLY A 940 -53.81 -36.50 -37.83
N LEU A 941 -52.79 -35.65 -37.81
CA LEU A 941 -51.40 -36.01 -37.53
C LEU A 941 -51.08 -35.86 -36.05
N SER A 942 -50.49 -36.89 -35.46
CA SER A 942 -49.96 -36.84 -34.10
C SER A 942 -48.67 -37.67 -33.98
N PHE A 943 -47.84 -37.36 -33.00
CA PHE A 943 -46.82 -38.30 -32.55
C PHE A 943 -47.51 -39.60 -32.08
N TYR A 944 -46.85 -40.73 -32.34
CA TYR A 944 -47.34 -42.07 -31.99
C TYR A 944 -46.34 -42.79 -31.11
N THR A 945 -46.82 -43.33 -29.99
CA THR A 945 -45.97 -44.06 -29.04
C THR A 945 -46.66 -45.37 -28.61
N THR A 946 -45.97 -46.49 -28.78
CA THR A 946 -46.21 -47.72 -27.98
C THR A 946 -45.43 -47.60 -26.68
N ALA A 947 -46.02 -47.93 -25.52
CA ALA A 947 -45.45 -47.77 -24.17
C ALA A 947 -43.90 -47.75 -24.13
N GLY A 948 -43.31 -46.55 -24.08
CA GLY A 948 -41.86 -46.34 -23.93
C GLY A 948 -41.05 -45.85 -25.15
N SER A 949 -41.67 -45.47 -26.28
CA SER A 949 -40.94 -45.22 -27.55
C SER A 949 -40.65 -43.75 -27.92
N PHE A 950 -40.98 -42.77 -27.06
CA PHE A 950 -40.56 -41.37 -27.25
C PHE A 950 -39.32 -41.06 -26.41
N ALA A 951 -38.14 -41.13 -27.00
CA ALA A 951 -36.86 -40.98 -26.30
C ALA A 951 -35.86 -40.21 -27.16
N TYR A 952 -34.95 -39.49 -26.50
CA TYR A 952 -33.83 -38.84 -27.17
C TYR A 952 -32.52 -39.25 -26.52
N THR A 953 -31.43 -39.20 -27.29
CA THR A 953 -30.06 -39.33 -26.77
C THR A 953 -29.18 -38.31 -27.45
N ILE A 954 -28.46 -37.52 -26.66
CA ILE A 954 -27.40 -36.62 -27.14
C ILE A 954 -26.08 -37.29 -26.75
N SER A 955 -25.24 -37.59 -27.74
CA SER A 955 -23.95 -38.26 -27.50
C SER A 955 -22.84 -37.22 -27.64
N ASN A 956 -22.15 -36.95 -26.54
CA ASN A 956 -21.04 -36.00 -26.51
C ASN A 956 -19.73 -36.75 -26.88
N SER A 957 -19.14 -36.47 -28.04
CA SER A 957 -17.79 -36.96 -28.34
C SER A 957 -16.79 -35.91 -27.90
N THR A 958 -15.99 -36.23 -26.88
CA THR A 958 -15.05 -35.33 -26.18
C THR A 958 -13.86 -34.80 -27.01
N ALA A 959 -13.97 -34.76 -28.34
CA ALA A 959 -13.05 -34.03 -29.20
C ALA A 959 -13.74 -33.69 -30.54
N SER A 960 -13.82 -32.40 -30.87
CA SER A 960 -14.27 -31.77 -32.13
C SER A 960 -15.79 -31.60 -32.39
N ALA A 961 -16.28 -30.39 -32.08
CA ALA A 961 -17.30 -29.55 -32.77
C ALA A 961 -18.55 -30.14 -33.47
N SER A 962 -18.97 -31.37 -33.22
CA SER A 962 -20.21 -31.92 -33.78
C SER A 962 -20.89 -32.87 -32.79
N GLU A 963 -21.92 -32.40 -32.09
CA GLU A 963 -22.80 -33.27 -31.32
C GLU A 963 -23.72 -34.06 -32.25
N THR A 964 -23.87 -35.36 -31.97
CA THR A 964 -24.84 -36.21 -32.68
C THR A 964 -26.06 -36.41 -31.79
N SER A 965 -27.20 -35.94 -32.26
CA SER A 965 -28.49 -36.12 -31.59
C SER A 965 -29.27 -37.26 -32.26
N THR A 966 -29.78 -38.19 -31.44
CA THR A 966 -30.66 -39.27 -31.89
C THR A 966 -32.06 -39.05 -31.32
N LEU A 967 -33.07 -39.09 -32.18
CA LEU A 967 -34.49 -39.03 -31.80
C LEU A 967 -35.16 -40.35 -32.14
N ASN A 968 -35.79 -40.98 -31.14
CA ASN A 968 -36.68 -42.12 -31.30
C ASN A 968 -38.13 -41.62 -31.19
N TRP A 969 -38.88 -41.74 -32.27
CA TRP A 969 -40.22 -41.17 -32.40
C TRP A 969 -41.14 -42.03 -33.27
N GLY A 970 -42.43 -41.70 -33.34
CA GLY A 970 -43.39 -42.34 -34.23
C GLY A 970 -44.44 -41.34 -34.67
N VAL A 971 -45.18 -41.64 -35.74
CA VAL A 971 -46.25 -40.78 -36.25
C VAL A 971 -47.49 -41.60 -36.57
N ASN A 972 -48.65 -41.03 -36.29
CA ASN A 972 -49.96 -41.57 -36.65
C ASN A 972 -50.69 -40.55 -37.51
N TYR A 973 -51.29 -41.01 -38.60
CA TYR A 973 -52.12 -40.19 -39.47
C TYR A 973 -53.53 -40.78 -39.55
N ASN A 974 -54.49 -40.09 -38.94
CA ASN A 974 -55.90 -40.43 -38.96
C ASN A 974 -56.75 -39.17 -39.08
N ASN A 975 -57.06 -38.79 -40.31
CA ASN A 975 -57.87 -37.64 -40.62
C ASN A 975 -59.25 -38.07 -41.10
N SER A 976 -60.25 -37.94 -40.22
CA SER A 976 -61.65 -38.26 -40.47
C SER A 976 -62.32 -37.42 -41.57
N SER A 977 -61.69 -36.30 -41.96
CA SER A 977 -62.16 -35.43 -43.05
C SER A 977 -61.55 -35.77 -44.43
N SER A 978 -60.66 -36.77 -44.51
CA SER A 978 -59.99 -37.18 -45.74
C SER A 978 -60.42 -38.58 -46.20
N SER A 979 -60.44 -38.81 -47.52
CA SER A 979 -60.78 -40.11 -48.11
C SER A 979 -59.68 -41.17 -47.89
N SER A 980 -60.02 -42.46 -47.88
CA SER A 980 -58.99 -43.53 -47.88
C SER A 980 -58.10 -43.43 -49.12
N GLY A 981 -56.77 -43.47 -48.95
CA GLY A 981 -55.79 -43.24 -50.02
C GLY A 981 -55.29 -41.79 -50.14
N ALA A 982 -55.68 -40.92 -49.20
CA ALA A 982 -55.11 -39.57 -49.07
C ALA A 982 -53.81 -39.64 -48.25
N TYR A 983 -52.74 -39.03 -48.77
CA TYR A 983 -51.43 -38.99 -48.10
C TYR A 983 -51.18 -37.64 -47.44
N THR A 984 -50.33 -37.64 -46.42
CA THR A 984 -49.78 -36.42 -45.82
C THR A 984 -48.91 -35.65 -46.83
N GLY A 985 -48.66 -34.38 -46.53
CA GLY A 985 -47.46 -33.70 -47.03
C GLY A 985 -46.18 -34.39 -46.56
N SER A 986 -45.02 -33.94 -47.06
CA SER A 986 -43.73 -34.41 -46.57
C SER A 986 -43.60 -34.14 -45.08
N LEU A 987 -43.37 -35.19 -44.28
CA LEU A 987 -43.24 -35.09 -42.84
C LEU A 987 -41.78 -34.94 -42.43
N ARG A 988 -41.54 -34.25 -41.31
CA ARG A 988 -40.27 -34.24 -40.60
C ARG A 988 -40.49 -33.97 -39.11
N ALA A 989 -39.49 -34.30 -38.30
CA ALA A 989 -39.40 -33.86 -36.91
C ALA A 989 -38.23 -32.87 -36.72
N ARG A 990 -38.36 -31.94 -35.77
CA ARG A 990 -37.25 -31.09 -35.30
C ARG A 990 -37.14 -31.18 -33.78
N LEU A 991 -35.92 -31.24 -33.26
CA LEU A 991 -35.63 -31.09 -31.84
C LEU A 991 -35.11 -29.69 -31.57
N TRP A 992 -35.71 -29.03 -30.58
CA TRP A 992 -35.41 -27.65 -30.20
C TRP A 992 -34.95 -27.59 -28.76
N ALA A 993 -33.98 -26.72 -28.48
CA ALA A 993 -33.65 -26.23 -27.15
C ALA A 993 -34.28 -24.84 -26.95
N VAL A 994 -35.21 -24.73 -26.00
CA VAL A 994 -35.95 -23.49 -25.72
C VAL A 994 -35.74 -23.04 -24.27
N SER A 995 -35.53 -21.74 -24.06
CA SER A 995 -35.30 -21.14 -22.74
C SER A 995 -36.60 -20.84 -21.98
N THR A 996 -37.75 -21.10 -22.59
CA THR A 996 -39.09 -20.95 -21.97
C THR A 996 -39.97 -22.15 -22.34
N PRO A 997 -40.85 -22.65 -21.45
CA PRO A 997 -41.71 -23.79 -21.74
C PRO A 997 -42.60 -23.56 -22.97
N TYR A 998 -42.57 -24.49 -23.93
CA TYR A 998 -43.40 -24.42 -25.13
C TYR A 998 -44.79 -25.02 -24.89
N SER A 999 -45.83 -24.32 -25.34
CA SER A 999 -47.24 -24.72 -25.18
C SER A 999 -48.05 -24.70 -26.50
N GLY A 1000 -47.36 -24.61 -27.64
CA GLY A 1000 -47.96 -24.51 -28.98
C GLY A 1000 -47.75 -23.15 -29.66
N GLY A 1001 -47.99 -23.07 -30.97
CA GLY A 1001 -47.85 -21.84 -31.76
C GLY A 1001 -46.48 -21.70 -32.45
N THR A 1002 -45.89 -20.50 -32.41
CA THR A 1002 -44.56 -20.26 -32.98
C THR A 1002 -43.50 -20.65 -31.96
N ILE A 1003 -42.56 -21.51 -32.35
CA ILE A 1003 -41.43 -21.90 -31.50
C ILE A 1003 -40.22 -21.00 -31.78
N THR A 1004 -39.52 -20.56 -30.74
CA THR A 1004 -38.28 -19.78 -30.83
C THR A 1004 -37.24 -20.43 -29.91
N GLY A 1005 -36.07 -20.73 -30.45
CA GLY A 1005 -35.00 -21.45 -29.75
C GLY A 1005 -33.93 -21.93 -30.71
N TYR A 1006 -33.04 -22.78 -30.20
CA TYR A 1006 -31.94 -23.37 -30.97
C TYR A 1006 -32.37 -24.73 -31.52
N VAL A 1007 -31.96 -25.05 -32.75
CA VAL A 1007 -32.32 -26.32 -33.41
C VAL A 1007 -31.20 -27.32 -33.20
N GLU A 1008 -31.47 -28.33 -32.37
CA GLU A 1008 -30.52 -29.40 -32.01
C GLU A 1008 -30.48 -30.53 -33.05
N GLY A 1009 -31.52 -30.63 -33.88
CA GLY A 1009 -31.57 -31.63 -34.93
C GLY A 1009 -32.79 -31.52 -35.83
N LEU A 1010 -32.60 -31.86 -37.10
CA LEU A 1010 -33.63 -32.00 -38.11
C LEU A 1010 -33.70 -33.46 -38.56
N TYR A 1011 -34.86 -34.09 -38.42
CA TYR A 1011 -35.04 -35.52 -38.63
C TYR A 1011 -36.08 -35.76 -39.70
N THR A 1012 -35.67 -36.36 -40.81
CA THR A 1012 -36.59 -36.83 -41.84
C THR A 1012 -36.92 -38.31 -41.61
N PRO A 1013 -38.20 -38.70 -41.62
CA PRO A 1013 -38.58 -40.11 -41.59
C PRO A 1013 -38.09 -40.83 -42.85
N ASN A 1014 -38.04 -42.16 -42.77
CA ASN A 1014 -37.74 -43.04 -43.89
C ASN A 1014 -38.76 -44.20 -43.95
N PHE A 1015 -40.00 -43.86 -44.26
CA PHE A 1015 -41.11 -44.81 -44.38
C PHE A 1015 -40.87 -45.80 -45.53
N SER A 1016 -41.22 -47.06 -45.29
CA SER A 1016 -41.21 -48.11 -46.31
C SER A 1016 -42.30 -49.14 -46.00
N GLY A 1017 -42.80 -49.83 -47.04
CA GLY A 1017 -43.86 -50.84 -46.89
C GLY A 1017 -45.28 -50.28 -47.02
N GLN A 1018 -46.26 -51.03 -46.51
CA GLN A 1018 -47.68 -50.74 -46.68
C GLN A 1018 -48.09 -49.46 -45.94
N GLY A 1019 -48.76 -48.53 -46.64
CA GLY A 1019 -49.19 -47.23 -46.09
C GLY A 1019 -48.21 -46.06 -46.33
N SER A 1020 -47.09 -46.28 -47.01
CA SER A 1020 -46.12 -45.24 -47.39
C SER A 1020 -46.22 -44.92 -48.89
N GLN A 1021 -46.33 -43.64 -49.26
CA GLN A 1021 -46.22 -43.18 -50.66
C GLN A 1021 -44.78 -42.88 -51.05
N SER A 1022 -43.99 -42.41 -50.09
CA SER A 1022 -42.58 -42.06 -50.21
C SER A 1022 -41.92 -42.19 -48.84
N SER A 1023 -40.60 -41.99 -48.77
CA SER A 1023 -39.85 -42.06 -47.52
C SER A 1023 -40.35 -41.09 -46.44
N ASN A 1024 -41.17 -40.09 -46.78
CA ASN A 1024 -41.67 -39.11 -45.83
C ASN A 1024 -43.17 -38.77 -45.95
N GLN A 1025 -43.98 -39.59 -46.63
CA GLN A 1025 -45.43 -39.41 -46.72
C GLN A 1025 -46.20 -40.66 -46.30
N LEU A 1026 -47.27 -40.48 -45.52
CA LEU A 1026 -48.05 -41.55 -44.89
C LEU A 1026 -49.52 -41.51 -45.33
N ASP A 1027 -50.12 -42.67 -45.61
CA ASP A 1027 -51.53 -42.82 -45.99
C ASP A 1027 -52.45 -42.68 -44.77
N ASN A 1028 -53.67 -42.15 -45.00
CA ASN A 1028 -54.68 -41.98 -43.97
C ASN A 1028 -55.11 -43.34 -43.38
N GLY A 1029 -55.05 -43.44 -42.05
CA GLY A 1029 -55.36 -44.66 -41.29
C GLY A 1029 -54.13 -45.51 -40.93
N TYR A 1030 -52.92 -45.07 -41.28
CA TYR A 1030 -51.67 -45.74 -40.95
C TYR A 1030 -50.89 -45.05 -39.83
N TYR A 1031 -50.07 -45.83 -39.13
CA TYR A 1031 -49.11 -45.34 -38.15
C TYR A 1031 -47.74 -46.01 -38.37
N VAL A 1032 -46.69 -45.30 -37.98
CA VAL A 1032 -45.31 -45.81 -37.96
C VAL A 1032 -44.73 -45.54 -36.58
N ALA A 1033 -44.23 -46.58 -35.92
CA ALA A 1033 -43.59 -46.50 -34.62
C ALA A 1033 -42.06 -46.68 -34.73
N ASN A 1034 -41.33 -46.26 -33.71
CA ASN A 1034 -39.89 -46.53 -33.53
C ASN A 1034 -39.00 -46.04 -34.69
N ILE A 1035 -39.33 -44.88 -35.26
CA ILE A 1035 -38.47 -44.15 -36.18
C ILE A 1035 -37.26 -43.67 -35.38
N GLN A 1036 -36.09 -44.23 -35.67
CA GLN A 1036 -34.83 -43.75 -35.14
C GLN A 1036 -34.18 -42.86 -36.19
N SER A 1037 -33.93 -41.61 -35.84
CA SER A 1037 -33.32 -40.63 -36.73
C SER A 1037 -32.14 -39.95 -36.05
N THR A 1038 -31.05 -39.74 -36.79
CA THR A 1038 -29.86 -39.05 -36.30
C THR A 1038 -29.65 -37.76 -37.07
N ALA A 1039 -29.20 -36.72 -36.38
CA ALA A 1039 -28.88 -35.42 -36.98
C ALA A 1039 -27.62 -34.83 -36.33
N SER A 1040 -26.89 -34.03 -37.10
CA SER A 1040 -25.82 -33.16 -36.61
C SER A 1040 -26.36 -31.73 -36.59
N GLY A 1041 -26.45 -31.14 -35.40
CA GLY A 1041 -27.09 -29.83 -35.15
C GLY A 1041 -26.10 -28.69 -34.91
N THR A 1042 -26.63 -27.46 -34.79
CA THR A 1042 -25.90 -26.29 -34.29
C THR A 1042 -26.21 -26.13 -32.82
N ASN A 1043 -25.24 -26.42 -31.95
CA ASN A 1043 -25.41 -26.47 -30.49
C ASN A 1043 -26.05 -25.20 -29.91
N ALA A 1044 -26.98 -25.37 -28.97
CA ALA A 1044 -27.34 -24.31 -28.04
C ALA A 1044 -26.10 -23.81 -27.25
N PRO A 1045 -25.98 -22.50 -26.97
CA PRO A 1045 -24.96 -21.98 -26.06
C PRO A 1045 -25.07 -22.62 -24.67
N ALA A 1046 -23.96 -22.67 -23.92
CA ALA A 1046 -23.93 -23.19 -22.54
C ALA A 1046 -25.08 -22.59 -21.70
N GLY A 1047 -25.88 -23.46 -21.08
CA GLY A 1047 -27.10 -23.06 -20.40
C GLY A 1047 -28.09 -24.20 -20.17
N ILE A 1048 -29.22 -23.88 -19.52
CA ILE A 1048 -30.32 -24.80 -19.20
C ILE A 1048 -31.49 -24.55 -20.15
N TYR A 1049 -31.97 -25.61 -20.82
CA TYR A 1049 -33.05 -25.51 -21.80
C TYR A 1049 -34.09 -26.61 -21.61
N CYS A 1050 -35.32 -26.35 -22.04
CA CYS A 1050 -36.31 -27.39 -22.29
C CYS A 1050 -36.10 -27.95 -23.69
N LEU A 1051 -36.17 -29.28 -23.82
CA LEU A 1051 -36.19 -29.92 -25.11
C LEU A 1051 -37.63 -30.09 -25.60
N VAL A 1052 -37.85 -29.70 -26.85
CA VAL A 1052 -39.15 -29.78 -27.53
C VAL A 1052 -38.97 -30.41 -28.89
N ALA A 1053 -39.69 -31.50 -29.15
CA ALA A 1053 -39.76 -32.12 -30.46
C ALA A 1053 -41.02 -31.63 -31.18
N THR A 1054 -40.89 -31.13 -32.41
CA THR A 1054 -42.02 -30.71 -33.26
C THR A 1054 -42.18 -31.68 -34.42
N LEU A 1055 -43.42 -32.14 -34.67
CA LEU A 1055 -43.82 -32.83 -35.89
C LEU A 1055 -44.29 -31.78 -36.89
N GLU A 1056 -43.78 -31.86 -38.11
CA GLU A 1056 -44.02 -30.84 -39.13
C GLU A 1056 -44.43 -31.47 -40.44
N GLU A 1057 -45.40 -30.85 -41.10
CA GLU A 1057 -45.90 -31.24 -42.41
C GLU A 1057 -45.64 -30.12 -43.42
N TYR A 1058 -45.12 -30.49 -44.58
CA TYR A 1058 -44.95 -29.57 -45.70
C TYR A 1058 -46.29 -29.26 -46.36
N GLN A 1059 -46.72 -28.00 -46.24
CA GLN A 1059 -48.01 -27.55 -46.75
C GLN A 1059 -47.92 -27.11 -48.22
N ALA A 1060 -49.06 -27.06 -48.91
CA ALA A 1060 -49.16 -26.56 -50.28
C ALA A 1060 -48.68 -25.11 -50.45
N SER A 1061 -48.62 -24.34 -49.35
CA SER A 1061 -48.06 -22.98 -49.30
C SER A 1061 -46.53 -22.91 -49.42
N GLY A 1062 -45.84 -24.05 -49.50
CA GLY A 1062 -44.39 -24.12 -49.70
C GLY A 1062 -43.56 -24.03 -48.42
N VAL A 1063 -44.18 -24.22 -47.26
CA VAL A 1063 -43.53 -24.12 -45.93
C VAL A 1063 -43.92 -25.28 -45.04
N TYR A 1064 -43.02 -25.67 -44.15
CA TYR A 1064 -43.31 -26.63 -43.08
C TYR A 1064 -44.05 -25.94 -41.94
N THR A 1065 -45.16 -26.53 -41.50
CA THR A 1065 -45.93 -26.07 -40.33
C THR A 1065 -45.89 -27.12 -39.23
N ILE A 1066 -45.79 -26.67 -37.98
CA ILE A 1066 -45.87 -27.56 -36.81
C ILE A 1066 -47.31 -28.07 -36.70
N VAL A 1067 -47.48 -29.38 -36.82
CA VAL A 1067 -48.77 -30.07 -36.74
C VAL A 1067 -48.97 -30.78 -35.41
N ASP A 1068 -47.87 -31.13 -34.73
CA ASP A 1068 -47.88 -31.66 -33.37
C ASP A 1068 -46.54 -31.36 -32.65
N TRP A 1069 -46.50 -31.52 -31.33
CA TRP A 1069 -45.29 -31.30 -30.54
C TRP A 1069 -45.27 -32.15 -29.26
N ALA A 1070 -44.08 -32.37 -28.71
CA ALA A 1070 -43.90 -33.03 -27.43
C ALA A 1070 -42.73 -32.40 -26.66
N THR A 1071 -42.97 -32.03 -25.40
CA THR A 1071 -41.97 -31.43 -24.51
C THR A 1071 -41.49 -32.45 -23.49
N TYR A 1072 -40.16 -32.55 -23.34
CA TYR A 1072 -39.55 -33.41 -22.34
C TYR A 1072 -39.61 -32.76 -20.95
N SER A 1073 -39.93 -33.57 -19.93
CA SER A 1073 -40.20 -33.09 -18.56
C SER A 1073 -38.97 -32.59 -17.81
N SER A 1074 -37.79 -33.01 -18.24
CA SER A 1074 -36.52 -32.70 -17.57
C SER A 1074 -35.74 -31.69 -18.40
N PRO A 1075 -35.29 -30.57 -17.80
CA PRO A 1075 -34.39 -29.65 -18.49
C PRO A 1075 -33.05 -30.34 -18.79
N VAL A 1076 -32.40 -29.89 -19.86
CA VAL A 1076 -31.09 -30.38 -20.30
C VAL A 1076 -30.05 -29.28 -20.16
N ILE A 1077 -28.87 -29.66 -19.67
CA ILE A 1077 -27.71 -28.77 -19.51
C ILE A 1077 -26.77 -28.99 -20.70
N PHE A 1078 -26.50 -27.92 -21.43
CA PHE A 1078 -25.44 -27.87 -22.44
C PHE A 1078 -24.20 -27.27 -21.79
N GLN A 1079 -23.05 -27.96 -21.89
CA GLN A 1079 -21.77 -27.58 -21.28
C GLN A 1079 -20.85 -26.88 -22.27
#